data_AF-A5UL20-F1
#
_entry.id   AF-A5UL20-F1
#
_cell.length_a   1.000
_cell.length_b   1.000
_cell.length_c   1.000
_cell.angle_alpha   90.00
_cell.angle_beta   90.00
_cell.angle_gamma   90.00
#
_symmetry.space_group_name_H-M   'P 1'
#
loop_
_entity.id
_entity.type
_entity.pdbx_description
1 polymer ?
#
loop_
_entity_poly.entity_id
_entity_poly.type
_entity_poly.pdbx_seq_one_letter_code
_entity_poly.pdbx_strand_id
1 'polypeptide(L)'
;MYLDSIEITNFRPFYGTQKIDFGFNDLENLTIILADNGSGKTSLVNALTWCLYGEELHDVRNKSEPLYNLRAAKELESNENSINEVKVEVKIRFYSFEDEKKKYFSIYRSLSFQKWGNGKWGDAFADHLIVDETDKDILEDGVAQNAINNKIPKEMFQYFFFNGATLSNYFKNESELSLKTSIEQISQVGLIDKVYDHLVKTSDSINKRFNKKKPKGSVNYNKLINEKMQEQQHKESEIKDNHNKIDIAIRNVNKCVEKLKQVDSGYVNELTQKRKNKESMEKKLKQNIKEDRKNYEKLILELFPIAVLFDELVDSINIADDARKKKTAPPQIERDLLNDILEDGFCICGVKLEDHPECVTELKKRLNNTSKIKQEVFYEDYYDLKKVLTKLKDLPKIESLRRSIKQNEENINEINIQINQISDELAEFDIEDVREYERQSQKNKKIIEDLRKRNKSLSADINTLKKDIEKLKRKRSEAGELEGELKILNNKIKFCEEAITILSDLNNNVQKHIREKVNDKTRKQFTSINWAYDKYRDVTIKDDYKIVITKSTGQKITPGDLSDGEENLLALSFMMALHSLSGFEIPLIIDAPLEKLDKSKRIEFISGLHEYTSDKQIIFLFTDSQYTDDVRANMLQNIADEYELKPYENKTEIVKHG
;
A
#
# COMPACT_ATOMS: atom_id res chain seq x y z
N MET A 1 1.62 13.22 18.70
CA MET A 1 1.08 12.92 20.04
C MET A 1 2.09 12.05 20.78
N TYR A 2 2.38 12.39 22.02
CA TYR A 2 3.42 11.78 22.85
C TYR A 2 2.80 11.37 24.19
N LEU A 3 3.22 10.23 24.73
CA LEU A 3 2.86 9.82 26.08
C LEU A 3 3.66 10.67 27.07
N ASP A 4 2.96 11.29 28.01
CA ASP A 4 3.54 12.15 29.05
C ASP A 4 3.75 11.36 30.34
N SER A 5 2.73 10.62 30.76
CA SER A 5 2.77 9.85 32.00
C SER A 5 1.70 8.77 32.04
N ILE A 6 1.97 7.71 32.78
CA ILE A 6 0.98 6.73 33.24
C ILE A 6 1.03 6.61 34.76
N GLU A 7 -0.13 6.67 35.40
CA GLU A 7 -0.33 6.40 36.83
C GLU A 7 -1.24 5.18 36.97
N ILE A 8 -0.79 4.18 37.73
CA ILE A 8 -1.46 2.89 37.92
C ILE A 8 -1.67 2.68 39.42
N THR A 9 -2.93 2.53 39.84
CA THR A 9 -3.30 2.27 41.23
C THR A 9 -3.97 0.91 41.35
N ASN A 10 -3.39 0.03 42.18
CA ASN A 10 -3.96 -1.29 42.55
C ASN A 10 -4.34 -2.20 41.37
N PHE A 11 -3.69 -2.07 40.22
CA PHE A 11 -3.96 -2.87 39.03
C PHE A 11 -2.99 -4.06 38.96
N ARG A 12 -3.51 -5.29 38.99
CA ARG A 12 -2.73 -6.52 38.82
C ARG A 12 -1.51 -6.53 39.81
N PRO A 13 -0.22 -6.70 39.44
CA PRO A 13 0.84 -6.71 40.44
C PRO A 13 1.18 -5.31 40.98
N PHE A 14 0.67 -4.22 40.40
CA PHE A 14 0.95 -2.86 40.89
C PHE A 14 0.10 -2.57 42.12
N TYR A 15 0.75 -2.45 43.28
CA TYR A 15 0.12 -2.12 44.56
C TYR A 15 0.32 -0.63 44.89
N GLY A 16 -0.71 0.01 45.40
CA GLY A 16 -0.73 1.47 45.59
C GLY A 16 -0.60 2.19 44.26
N THR A 17 -0.34 3.50 44.30
CA THR A 17 -0.13 4.31 43.10
C THR A 17 1.33 4.23 42.65
N GLN A 18 1.55 3.71 41.45
CA GLN A 18 2.82 3.65 40.75
C GLN A 18 2.77 4.59 39.55
N LYS A 19 3.89 5.25 39.23
CA LYS A 19 3.92 6.26 38.17
C LYS A 19 5.18 6.15 37.30
N ILE A 20 4.99 6.28 35.99
CA ILE A 20 6.06 6.49 35.01
C ILE A 20 5.78 7.81 34.30
N ASP A 21 6.79 8.67 34.22
CA ASP A 21 6.81 9.86 33.38
C ASP A 21 7.68 9.55 32.16
N PHE A 22 7.30 10.05 30.99
CA PHE A 22 7.98 9.76 29.73
C PHE A 22 8.46 11.06 29.09
N GLY A 23 9.78 11.22 29.03
CA GLY A 23 10.43 12.31 28.31
C GLY A 23 10.40 12.12 26.79
N PHE A 24 10.43 13.25 26.08
CA PHE A 24 10.68 13.29 24.64
C PHE A 24 11.19 14.69 24.26
N ASN A 25 12.32 14.74 23.57
CA ASN A 25 12.82 15.90 22.82
C ASN A 25 13.60 15.41 21.57
N ASP A 26 14.05 16.32 20.72
CA ASP A 26 14.70 15.99 19.43
C ASP A 26 16.01 15.20 19.56
N LEU A 27 16.64 15.18 20.75
CA LEU A 27 17.86 14.45 21.04
C LEU A 27 17.59 13.17 21.88
N GLU A 28 16.68 13.26 22.83
CA GLU A 28 16.32 12.23 23.80
C GLU A 28 14.87 11.77 23.57
N ASN A 29 14.71 10.68 22.86
CA ASN A 29 13.41 10.14 22.45
C ASN A 29 13.14 8.71 22.96
N LEU A 30 14.04 8.14 23.77
CA LEU A 30 13.96 6.77 24.26
C LEU A 30 13.67 6.73 25.78
N THR A 31 12.66 5.98 26.18
CA THR A 31 12.48 5.57 27.58
C THR A 31 12.81 4.09 27.71
N ILE A 32 13.67 3.75 28.67
CA ILE A 32 14.04 2.37 28.96
C ILE A 32 13.32 1.90 30.21
N ILE A 33 12.68 0.73 30.15
CA ILE A 33 12.05 0.07 31.28
C ILE A 33 12.64 -1.34 31.40
N LEU A 34 13.50 -1.54 32.39
CA LEU A 34 14.06 -2.83 32.76
C LEU A 34 12.99 -3.65 33.48
N ALA A 35 12.69 -4.83 32.94
CA ALA A 35 11.60 -5.66 33.42
C ALA A 35 11.82 -7.13 33.06
N ASP A 36 12.26 -7.90 34.05
CA ASP A 36 12.44 -9.35 33.93
C ASP A 36 11.12 -10.12 33.82
N ASN A 37 11.19 -11.39 33.44
CA ASN A 37 9.99 -12.24 33.34
C ASN A 37 9.25 -12.32 34.67
N GLY A 38 7.97 -11.97 34.67
CA GLY A 38 7.13 -11.94 35.88
C GLY A 38 7.18 -10.63 36.68
N SER A 39 8.00 -9.65 36.28
CA SER A 39 8.09 -8.33 36.94
C SER A 39 6.85 -7.44 36.75
N GLY A 40 5.92 -7.79 35.85
CA GLY A 40 4.73 -6.98 35.55
C GLY A 40 4.78 -6.22 34.22
N LYS A 41 5.78 -6.49 33.37
CA LYS A 41 5.92 -5.94 32.01
C LYS A 41 4.63 -6.04 31.17
N THR A 42 4.09 -7.24 31.01
CA THR A 42 2.80 -7.47 30.32
C THR A 42 1.63 -6.78 31.03
N SER A 43 1.69 -6.66 32.37
CA SER A 43 0.66 -5.97 33.15
C SER A 43 0.69 -4.46 32.93
N LEU A 44 1.86 -3.84 32.72
CA LEU A 44 1.99 -2.42 32.38
C LEU A 44 1.31 -2.13 31.03
N VAL A 45 1.58 -2.96 30.02
CA VAL A 45 0.97 -2.83 28.69
C VAL A 45 -0.54 -3.07 28.76
N ASN A 46 -0.98 -4.07 29.54
CA ASN A 46 -2.40 -4.32 29.77
C ASN A 46 -3.09 -3.18 30.53
N ALA A 47 -2.40 -2.48 31.44
CA ALA A 47 -2.95 -1.30 32.10
C ALA A 47 -3.23 -0.19 31.07
N LEU A 48 -2.33 -0.01 30.08
CA LEU A 48 -2.55 0.91 28.97
C LEU A 48 -3.78 0.53 28.15
N THR A 49 -3.88 -0.72 27.68
CA THR A 49 -5.02 -1.14 26.85
C THR A 49 -6.33 -1.13 27.61
N TRP A 50 -6.29 -1.50 28.89
CA TRP A 50 -7.47 -1.50 29.75
C TRP A 50 -7.97 -0.06 29.97
N CYS A 51 -7.09 0.90 30.24
CA CYS A 51 -7.49 2.30 30.38
C CYS A 51 -8.11 2.84 29.08
N LEU A 52 -7.49 2.56 27.92
CA LEU A 52 -7.95 3.01 26.61
C LEU A 52 -9.27 2.36 26.16
N TYR A 53 -9.42 1.04 26.34
CA TYR A 53 -10.46 0.26 25.66
C TYR A 53 -11.34 -0.57 26.60
N GLY A 54 -11.05 -0.60 27.90
CA GLY A 54 -11.73 -1.44 28.88
C GLY A 54 -11.35 -2.91 28.83
N GLU A 55 -10.36 -3.29 28.00
CA GLU A 55 -9.96 -4.68 27.78
C GLU A 55 -8.42 -4.86 27.86
N GLU A 56 -7.98 -6.00 28.41
CA GLU A 56 -6.57 -6.43 28.38
C GLU A 56 -6.29 -7.15 27.05
N LEU A 57 -5.58 -6.51 26.12
CA LEU A 57 -5.33 -7.06 24.77
C LEU A 57 -4.10 -7.98 24.70
N HIS A 58 -3.28 -8.03 25.75
CA HIS A 58 -2.02 -8.77 25.75
C HIS A 58 -2.07 -9.93 26.75
N ASP A 59 -1.76 -11.14 26.27
CA ASP A 59 -1.80 -12.39 27.05
C ASP A 59 -3.21 -12.77 27.55
N VAL A 60 -4.07 -13.14 26.60
CA VAL A 60 -5.50 -13.54 26.75
C VAL A 60 -5.67 -14.95 27.35
N ARG A 61 -4.69 -15.48 28.08
CA ARG A 61 -4.92 -16.69 28.87
C ARG A 61 -6.09 -16.40 29.82
N ASN A 62 -7.02 -17.33 29.99
CA ASN A 62 -8.14 -17.19 30.95
C ASN A 62 -7.56 -16.91 32.35
N LYS A 63 -7.41 -15.63 32.70
CA LYS A 63 -6.88 -15.21 33.99
C LYS A 63 -7.97 -15.46 35.00
N SER A 64 -7.81 -16.50 35.82
CA SER A 64 -8.64 -16.75 37.00
C SER A 64 -8.43 -15.69 38.09
N GLU A 65 -7.41 -14.86 37.96
CA GLU A 65 -7.07 -13.81 38.91
C GLU A 65 -7.86 -12.51 38.62
N PRO A 66 -8.27 -11.79 39.68
CA PRO A 66 -8.99 -10.52 39.56
C PRO A 66 -8.11 -9.39 39.01
N LEU A 67 -8.76 -8.33 38.52
CA LEU A 67 -8.07 -7.13 38.02
C LEU A 67 -7.39 -6.34 39.15
N TYR A 68 -8.00 -6.31 40.33
CA TYR A 68 -7.45 -5.63 41.50
C TYR A 68 -6.23 -6.37 42.08
N ASN A 69 -5.34 -5.61 42.71
CA ASN A 69 -4.18 -6.16 43.39
C ASN A 69 -4.59 -6.94 44.66
N LEU A 70 -4.10 -8.18 44.78
CA LEU A 70 -4.45 -9.09 45.87
C LEU A 70 -3.95 -8.62 47.24
N ARG A 71 -2.84 -7.86 47.31
CA ARG A 71 -2.34 -7.30 48.56
C ARG A 71 -3.23 -6.18 49.06
N ALA A 72 -3.63 -5.26 48.18
CA ALA A 72 -4.60 -4.20 48.51
C ALA A 72 -5.91 -4.78 49.03
N ALA A 73 -6.40 -5.86 48.41
CA ALA A 73 -7.57 -6.58 48.88
C ALA A 73 -7.36 -7.20 50.29
N LYS A 74 -6.24 -7.90 50.53
CA LYS A 74 -5.94 -8.54 51.82
C LYS A 74 -5.79 -7.55 52.98
N GLU A 75 -5.18 -6.40 52.74
CA GLU A 75 -5.03 -5.36 53.76
C GLU A 75 -6.39 -4.81 54.21
N LEU A 76 -7.37 -4.75 53.30
CA LEU A 76 -8.74 -4.36 53.63
C LEU A 76 -9.51 -5.48 54.32
N GLU A 77 -9.25 -6.76 54.00
CA GLU A 77 -9.86 -7.90 54.70
C GLU A 77 -9.53 -7.97 56.20
N SER A 78 -8.44 -7.31 56.61
CA SER A 78 -8.01 -7.26 58.01
C SER A 78 -8.87 -6.31 58.88
N ASN A 79 -9.77 -5.54 58.26
CA ASN A 79 -10.75 -4.69 58.94
C ASN A 79 -12.13 -5.35 58.91
N GLU A 80 -12.50 -6.04 59.99
CA GLU A 80 -13.72 -6.87 60.09
C GLU A 80 -15.04 -6.07 60.15
N ASN A 81 -15.00 -4.74 60.36
CA ASN A 81 -16.18 -3.92 60.66
C ASN A 81 -16.57 -2.88 59.59
N SER A 82 -16.07 -2.98 58.36
CA SER A 82 -16.33 -1.99 57.30
C SER A 82 -16.73 -2.61 55.96
N ILE A 83 -17.46 -1.82 55.17
CA ILE A 83 -17.55 -2.02 53.72
C ILE A 83 -16.13 -1.89 53.17
N ASN A 84 -15.57 -2.98 52.66
CA ASN A 84 -14.23 -3.00 52.11
C ASN A 84 -14.32 -2.85 50.59
N GLU A 85 -13.84 -1.71 50.10
CA GLU A 85 -13.81 -1.35 48.68
C GLU A 85 -12.36 -1.29 48.20
N VAL A 86 -12.04 -2.04 47.13
CA VAL A 86 -10.78 -1.88 46.40
C VAL A 86 -11.08 -1.14 45.13
N LYS A 87 -10.40 0.00 44.94
CA LYS A 87 -10.45 0.77 43.72
C LYS A 87 -9.22 0.49 42.87
N VAL A 88 -9.44 0.19 41.60
CA VAL A 88 -8.43 0.05 40.55
C VAL A 88 -8.52 1.26 39.65
N GLU A 89 -7.42 1.96 39.44
CA GLU A 89 -7.40 3.20 38.66
C GLU A 89 -6.20 3.19 37.72
N VAL A 90 -6.41 3.63 36.49
CA VAL A 90 -5.32 3.92 35.56
C VAL A 90 -5.57 5.28 34.92
N LYS A 91 -4.57 6.15 34.98
CA LYS A 91 -4.59 7.47 34.35
C LYS A 91 -3.46 7.57 33.35
N ILE A 92 -3.80 7.92 32.11
CA ILE A 92 -2.83 8.12 31.02
C ILE A 92 -2.94 9.57 30.60
N ARG A 93 -1.81 10.25 30.43
CA ARG A 93 -1.75 11.59 29.87
C ARG A 93 -0.90 11.61 28.62
N PHE A 94 -1.46 12.12 27.54
CA PHE A 94 -0.75 12.41 26.30
C PHE A 94 -0.64 13.91 26.09
N TYR A 95 0.30 14.34 25.24
CA TYR A 95 0.33 15.70 24.71
C TYR A 95 0.62 15.75 23.20
N SER A 96 0.20 16.82 22.55
CA SER A 96 0.58 17.20 21.18
C SER A 96 0.96 18.67 21.15
N PHE A 97 1.74 19.06 20.13
CA PHE A 97 2.03 20.47 19.87
C PHE A 97 1.01 21.02 18.87
N GLU A 98 0.26 22.04 19.29
CA GLU A 98 -0.62 22.83 18.42
C GLU A 98 -0.24 24.30 18.61
N ASP A 99 0.09 25.00 17.53
CA ASP A 99 0.58 26.39 17.55
C ASP A 99 1.69 26.64 18.58
N GLU A 100 2.71 25.75 18.58
CA GLU A 100 3.84 25.74 19.53
C GLU A 100 3.48 25.58 21.02
N LYS A 101 2.22 25.26 21.34
CA LYS A 101 1.77 25.00 22.72
C LYS A 101 1.46 23.52 22.93
N LYS A 102 1.80 23.00 24.11
CA LYS A 102 1.39 21.66 24.52
C LYS A 102 -0.10 21.64 24.82
N LYS A 103 -0.84 20.81 24.10
CA LYS A 103 -2.23 20.43 24.39
C LYS A 103 -2.23 19.04 25.00
N TYR A 104 -2.96 18.87 26.09
CA TYR A 104 -3.05 17.60 26.81
C TYR A 104 -4.33 16.86 26.47
N PHE A 105 -4.20 15.54 26.43
CA PHE A 105 -5.30 14.58 26.31
C PHE A 105 -5.13 13.53 27.41
N SER A 106 -5.93 13.65 28.47
CA SER A 106 -5.87 12.80 29.66
C SER A 106 -7.05 11.84 29.67
N ILE A 107 -6.77 10.60 30.03
CA ILE A 107 -7.73 9.51 30.13
C ILE A 107 -7.62 8.95 31.54
N TYR A 108 -8.75 8.82 32.21
CA TYR A 108 -8.83 8.23 33.54
C TYR A 108 -9.91 7.16 33.52
N ARG A 109 -9.54 5.93 33.87
CA ARG A 109 -10.48 4.81 34.03
C ARG A 109 -10.36 4.24 35.43
N SER A 110 -11.50 3.96 36.07
CA SER A 110 -11.54 3.29 37.36
C SER A 110 -12.62 2.24 37.48
N LEU A 111 -12.30 1.13 38.15
CA LEU A 111 -13.25 0.11 38.58
C LEU A 111 -13.19 -0.06 40.10
N SER A 112 -14.36 -0.15 40.73
CA SER A 112 -14.47 -0.45 42.16
C SER A 112 -15.03 -1.85 42.39
N PHE A 113 -14.39 -2.58 43.31
CA PHE A 113 -14.78 -3.90 43.76
C PHE A 113 -15.16 -3.85 45.22
N GLN A 114 -16.21 -4.59 45.59
CA GLN A 114 -16.70 -4.61 46.97
C GLN A 114 -16.72 -6.03 47.51
N LYS A 115 -16.40 -6.16 48.80
CA LYS A 115 -16.60 -7.37 49.58
C LYS A 115 -17.62 -7.12 50.68
N TRP A 116 -18.62 -8.00 50.79
CA TRP A 116 -19.59 -7.96 51.89
C TRP A 116 -19.24 -9.04 52.93
N GLY A 117 -18.82 -8.62 54.13
CA GLY A 117 -18.46 -9.50 55.24
C GLY A 117 -17.40 -10.56 54.87
N ASN A 118 -17.58 -11.79 55.36
CA ASN A 118 -16.68 -12.93 55.10
C ASN A 118 -16.92 -13.61 53.72
N GLY A 119 -17.68 -12.98 52.82
CA GLY A 119 -17.97 -13.50 51.48
C GLY A 119 -16.76 -13.45 50.54
N LYS A 120 -16.93 -13.87 49.27
CA LYS A 120 -15.91 -13.62 48.23
C LYS A 120 -16.04 -12.17 47.73
N TRP A 121 -14.94 -11.60 47.22
CA TRP A 121 -15.01 -10.33 46.46
C TRP A 121 -15.99 -10.50 45.29
N GLY A 122 -16.94 -9.57 45.15
CA GLY A 122 -17.92 -9.57 44.07
C GLY A 122 -17.35 -9.04 42.75
N ASP A 123 -18.19 -9.06 41.72
CA ASP A 123 -17.90 -8.37 40.46
C ASP A 123 -17.80 -6.85 40.69
N ALA A 124 -17.18 -6.14 39.74
CA ALA A 124 -17.08 -4.68 39.82
C ALA A 124 -18.48 -4.04 39.87
N PHE A 125 -18.67 -3.09 40.78
CA PHE A 125 -19.97 -2.44 41.01
C PHE A 125 -20.03 -0.99 40.50
N ALA A 126 -18.87 -0.39 40.20
CA ALA A 126 -18.77 0.92 39.57
C ALA A 126 -17.67 0.90 38.51
N ASP A 127 -17.96 1.48 37.35
CA ASP A 127 -17.05 1.72 36.23
C ASP A 127 -17.17 3.18 35.81
N HIS A 128 -16.04 3.87 35.73
CA HIS A 128 -15.99 5.28 35.35
C HIS A 128 -14.89 5.49 34.33
N LEU A 129 -15.23 6.14 33.22
CA LEU A 129 -14.28 6.61 32.22
C LEU A 129 -14.42 8.11 32.03
N ILE A 130 -13.31 8.84 32.17
CA ILE A 130 -13.25 10.28 32.00
C ILE A 130 -12.16 10.61 30.99
N VAL A 131 -12.47 11.51 30.07
CA VAL A 131 -11.52 12.12 29.14
C VAL A 131 -11.51 13.63 29.35
N ASP A 132 -10.32 14.18 29.56
CA ASP A 132 -10.06 15.61 29.72
C ASP A 132 -9.08 16.06 28.64
N GLU A 133 -9.53 16.98 27.77
CA GLU A 133 -8.75 17.52 26.67
C GLU A 133 -8.66 19.04 26.79
N THR A 134 -7.46 19.60 26.58
CA THR A 134 -7.24 21.05 26.70
C THR A 134 -8.21 21.85 25.82
N ASP A 135 -8.84 22.88 26.40
CA ASP A 135 -9.84 23.75 25.78
C ASP A 135 -11.13 23.05 25.30
N LYS A 136 -11.47 21.88 25.87
CA LYS A 136 -12.73 21.17 25.63
C LYS A 136 -13.41 20.81 26.93
N ASP A 137 -14.70 20.51 26.84
CA ASP A 137 -15.47 19.99 27.97
C ASP A 137 -15.01 18.57 28.32
N ILE A 138 -15.09 18.23 29.62
CA ILE A 138 -14.82 16.89 30.12
C ILE A 138 -15.87 15.93 29.55
N LEU A 139 -15.41 14.79 29.03
CA LEU A 139 -16.25 13.75 28.46
C LEU A 139 -16.30 12.55 29.41
N GLU A 140 -17.45 11.90 29.51
CA GLU A 140 -17.67 10.73 30.37
C GLU A 140 -18.16 9.51 29.55
N ASP A 141 -17.81 8.32 30.05
CA ASP A 141 -18.31 7.01 29.63
C ASP A 141 -18.35 6.79 28.11
N GLY A 142 -19.53 6.55 27.52
CA GLY A 142 -19.66 6.24 26.10
C GLY A 142 -19.16 7.34 25.17
N VAL A 143 -19.29 8.61 25.57
CA VAL A 143 -18.79 9.75 24.80
C VAL A 143 -17.26 9.82 24.90
N ALA A 144 -16.72 9.61 26.10
CA ALA A 144 -15.29 9.49 26.32
C ALA A 144 -14.68 8.33 25.49
N GLN A 145 -15.33 7.16 25.46
CA GLN A 145 -14.87 6.02 24.67
C GLN A 145 -14.84 6.32 23.17
N ASN A 146 -15.84 7.04 22.65
CA ASN A 146 -15.85 7.48 21.26
C ASN A 146 -14.70 8.46 20.96
N ALA A 147 -14.41 9.39 21.87
CA ALA A 147 -13.28 10.30 21.73
C ALA A 147 -11.93 9.56 21.69
N ILE A 148 -11.75 8.54 22.55
CA ILE A 148 -10.57 7.68 22.54
C ILE A 148 -10.50 6.93 21.21
N ASN A 149 -11.55 6.23 20.78
CA ASN A 149 -11.55 5.44 19.55
C ASN A 149 -11.32 6.28 18.29
N ASN A 150 -11.69 7.56 18.30
CA ASN A 150 -11.45 8.48 17.18
C ASN A 150 -9.98 8.93 17.10
N LYS A 151 -9.30 9.13 18.24
CA LYS A 151 -7.87 9.53 18.28
C LYS A 151 -6.93 8.33 18.20
N ILE A 152 -7.27 7.25 18.92
CA ILE A 152 -6.47 6.04 19.09
C ILE A 152 -7.40 4.83 18.88
N PRO A 153 -7.65 4.41 17.63
CA PRO A 153 -8.52 3.26 17.36
C PRO A 153 -7.93 1.96 17.92
N LYS A 154 -8.79 1.10 18.48
CA LYS A 154 -8.41 -0.19 19.08
C LYS A 154 -7.62 -1.07 18.13
N GLU A 155 -8.01 -1.13 16.86
CA GLU A 155 -7.36 -1.93 15.83
C GLU A 155 -5.93 -1.46 15.54
N MET A 156 -5.61 -0.20 15.85
CA MET A 156 -4.27 0.34 15.66
C MET A 156 -3.31 0.01 16.80
N PHE A 157 -3.81 -0.47 17.95
CA PHE A 157 -2.97 -0.66 19.13
C PHE A 157 -1.85 -1.69 18.91
N GLN A 158 -2.09 -2.73 18.09
CA GLN A 158 -1.07 -3.70 17.71
C GLN A 158 0.13 -3.10 16.96
N TYR A 159 0.00 -1.85 16.51
CA TYR A 159 1.06 -1.07 15.86
C TYR A 159 1.71 -0.01 16.77
N PHE A 160 1.16 0.19 17.97
CA PHE A 160 1.79 0.98 19.04
C PHE A 160 2.61 0.09 19.95
N PHE A 161 2.16 -1.14 20.19
CA PHE A 161 2.86 -2.12 20.99
C PHE A 161 3.32 -3.33 20.16
N PHE A 162 4.62 -3.61 20.17
CA PHE A 162 5.21 -4.75 19.48
C PHE A 162 5.92 -5.67 20.45
N ASN A 163 5.68 -6.98 20.32
CA ASN A 163 6.47 -8.00 21.00
C ASN A 163 7.56 -8.54 20.06
N GLY A 164 8.81 -8.22 20.40
CA GLY A 164 10.02 -8.63 19.69
C GLY A 164 10.16 -10.15 19.51
N ALA A 165 9.61 -10.94 20.44
CA ALA A 165 9.60 -12.40 20.34
C ALA A 165 8.67 -12.92 19.23
N THR A 166 7.58 -12.19 18.93
CA THR A 166 6.55 -12.55 17.96
C THR A 166 6.57 -11.71 16.69
N LEU A 167 7.53 -10.77 16.55
CA LEU A 167 7.71 -9.95 15.33
C LEU A 167 7.88 -10.81 14.07
N SER A 168 8.56 -11.97 14.14
CA SER A 168 8.65 -12.89 13.00
C SER A 168 7.29 -13.40 12.51
N ASN A 169 6.26 -13.42 13.36
CA ASN A 169 4.94 -13.96 13.01
C ASN A 169 4.20 -13.10 11.97
N TYR A 170 4.62 -11.84 11.77
CA TYR A 170 4.14 -11.01 10.66
C TYR A 170 4.39 -11.65 9.29
N PHE A 171 5.45 -12.46 9.17
CA PHE A 171 5.82 -13.13 7.92
C PHE A 171 5.52 -14.64 7.91
N LYS A 172 5.39 -15.29 9.07
CA LYS A 172 5.19 -16.75 9.19
C LYS A 172 3.75 -17.20 8.93
N ASN A 173 2.76 -16.35 9.11
CA ASN A 173 1.36 -16.72 8.88
C ASN A 173 1.04 -16.62 7.38
N GLU A 174 0.67 -17.74 6.76
CA GLU A 174 0.32 -17.92 5.33
C GLU A 174 -0.87 -17.07 4.82
N SER A 175 -1.27 -16.01 5.50
CA SER A 175 -2.31 -15.10 5.04
C SER A 175 -1.67 -13.83 4.48
N GLU A 176 -1.75 -13.67 3.15
CA GLU A 176 -1.58 -12.39 2.43
C GLU A 176 -2.41 -11.24 3.04
N LEU A 177 -3.37 -11.58 3.92
CA LEU A 177 -4.15 -10.68 4.74
C LEU A 177 -3.33 -9.93 5.80
N SER A 178 -2.28 -10.46 6.44
CA SER A 178 -1.64 -9.76 7.57
C SER A 178 -0.90 -8.47 7.15
N LEU A 179 -0.04 -8.56 6.12
CA LEU A 179 0.76 -7.42 5.63
C LEU A 179 -0.09 -6.40 4.90
N LYS A 180 -0.99 -6.87 4.03
CA LYS A 180 -1.92 -6.02 3.31
C LYS A 180 -2.82 -5.26 4.27
N THR A 181 -3.46 -5.97 5.20
CA THR A 181 -4.32 -5.33 6.21
C THR A 181 -3.51 -4.39 7.09
N SER A 182 -2.25 -4.69 7.41
CA SER A 182 -1.40 -3.76 8.17
C SER A 182 -1.09 -2.47 7.44
N ILE A 183 -0.78 -2.56 6.14
CA ILE A 183 -0.58 -1.37 5.31
C ILE A 183 -1.90 -0.59 5.18
N GLU A 184 -3.03 -1.26 4.92
CA GLU A 184 -4.36 -0.64 4.77
C GLU A 184 -4.85 0.04 6.06
N GLN A 185 -4.64 -0.58 7.23
CA GLN A 185 -5.04 -0.06 8.53
C GLN A 185 -4.23 1.19 8.87
N ILE A 186 -2.90 1.09 8.84
CA ILE A 186 -2.01 2.21 9.22
C ILE A 186 -2.13 3.40 8.27
N SER A 187 -2.39 3.14 6.99
CA SER A 187 -2.53 4.19 5.98
C SER A 187 -3.86 4.97 6.03
N GLN A 188 -4.78 4.59 6.92
CA GLN A 188 -6.15 5.15 6.98
C GLN A 188 -6.94 5.01 5.66
N VAL A 189 -6.51 4.12 4.77
CA VAL A 189 -7.23 3.81 3.52
C VAL A 189 -8.65 3.32 3.82
N GLY A 190 -8.86 2.70 4.99
CA GLY A 190 -10.20 2.33 5.46
C GLY A 190 -11.19 3.51 5.61
N LEU A 191 -10.73 4.77 5.73
CA LEU A 191 -11.64 5.92 5.67
C LEU A 191 -12.19 6.14 4.25
N ILE A 192 -11.36 5.96 3.23
CA ILE A 192 -11.76 6.02 1.82
C ILE A 192 -12.82 4.95 1.56
N ASP A 193 -12.62 3.73 2.06
CA ASP A 193 -13.59 2.64 1.97
C ASP A 193 -14.91 2.98 2.66
N LYS A 194 -14.88 3.59 3.86
CA LYS A 194 -16.10 4.06 4.55
C LYS A 194 -16.86 5.12 3.76
N VAL A 195 -16.15 6.08 3.15
CA VAL A 195 -16.78 7.11 2.30
C VAL A 195 -17.35 6.47 1.04
N TYR A 196 -16.63 5.54 0.42
CA TYR A 196 -17.08 4.76 -0.73
C TYR A 196 -18.39 4.02 -0.39
N ASP A 197 -18.43 3.27 0.71
CA ASP A 197 -19.62 2.54 1.16
C ASP A 197 -20.80 3.46 1.43
N HIS A 198 -20.55 4.62 2.05
CA HIS A 198 -21.58 5.62 2.29
C HIS A 198 -22.16 6.18 0.99
N LEU A 199 -21.31 6.47 -0.01
CA LEU A 199 -21.76 6.94 -1.32
C LEU A 199 -22.52 5.86 -2.10
N VAL A 200 -22.12 4.59 -2.02
CA VAL A 200 -22.86 3.46 -2.61
C VAL A 200 -24.27 3.40 -2.01
N LYS A 201 -24.39 3.39 -0.68
CA LYS A 201 -25.68 3.38 0.03
C LYS A 201 -26.53 4.61 -0.31
N THR A 202 -25.89 5.77 -0.42
CA THR A 202 -26.56 7.02 -0.80
C THR A 202 -27.08 6.95 -2.24
N SER A 203 -26.25 6.48 -3.19
CA SER A 203 -26.63 6.27 -4.58
C SER A 203 -27.83 5.32 -4.69
N ASP A 204 -27.83 4.21 -3.95
CA ASP A 204 -28.95 3.27 -3.91
C ASP A 204 -30.24 3.89 -3.37
N SER A 205 -30.14 4.72 -2.33
CA SER A 205 -31.29 5.45 -1.78
C SER A 205 -31.88 6.44 -2.80
N ILE A 206 -31.03 7.17 -3.51
CA ILE A 206 -31.45 8.12 -4.55
C ILE A 206 -32.05 7.37 -5.75
N ASN A 207 -31.45 6.24 -6.16
CA ASN A 207 -31.97 5.35 -7.19
C ASN A 207 -33.37 4.80 -6.84
N LYS A 208 -33.61 4.42 -5.59
CA LYS A 208 -34.95 4.03 -5.10
C LYS A 208 -35.96 5.17 -5.22
N ARG A 209 -35.58 6.41 -4.89
CA ARG A 209 -36.45 7.60 -5.04
C ARG A 209 -36.75 7.90 -6.51
N PHE A 210 -35.74 7.83 -7.38
CA PHE A 210 -35.91 7.98 -8.83
C PHE A 210 -36.90 6.95 -9.38
N ASN A 211 -36.76 5.69 -8.97
CA ASN A 211 -37.63 4.59 -9.40
C ASN A 211 -39.10 4.74 -8.95
N LYS A 212 -39.35 5.40 -7.81
CA LYS A 212 -40.72 5.70 -7.36
C LYS A 212 -41.38 6.83 -8.15
N LYS A 213 -40.59 7.81 -8.62
CA LYS A 213 -41.09 9.01 -9.30
C LYS A 213 -41.16 8.91 -10.82
N LYS A 214 -40.49 7.92 -11.42
CA LYS A 214 -40.54 7.72 -12.88
C LYS A 214 -41.95 7.32 -13.36
N PRO A 215 -42.36 7.70 -14.59
CA PRO A 215 -43.64 7.30 -15.17
C PRO A 215 -43.82 5.78 -15.20
N LYS A 216 -45.01 5.26 -14.88
CA LYS A 216 -45.33 3.84 -14.99
C LYS A 216 -45.19 3.39 -16.46
N GLY A 217 -44.46 2.30 -16.71
CA GLY A 217 -44.16 1.79 -18.06
C GLY A 217 -42.80 2.22 -18.64
N SER A 218 -42.11 3.20 -18.04
CA SER A 218 -40.74 3.57 -18.45
C SER A 218 -39.72 2.46 -18.14
N VAL A 219 -38.76 2.25 -19.04
CA VAL A 219 -37.64 1.31 -18.84
C VAL A 219 -36.85 1.73 -17.59
N ASN A 220 -36.63 0.79 -16.67
CA ASN A 220 -35.86 1.04 -15.45
C ASN A 220 -34.36 0.84 -15.72
N TYR A 221 -33.73 1.84 -16.33
CA TYR A 221 -32.29 1.79 -16.62
C TYR A 221 -31.44 1.65 -15.36
N ASN A 222 -31.82 2.26 -14.23
CA ASN A 222 -31.07 2.12 -12.97
C ASN A 222 -31.08 0.70 -12.43
N LYS A 223 -32.21 -0.01 -12.51
CA LYS A 223 -32.27 -1.44 -12.15
C LYS A 223 -31.35 -2.28 -13.03
N LEU A 224 -31.40 -2.07 -14.35
CA LEU A 224 -30.54 -2.79 -15.31
C LEU A 224 -29.05 -2.49 -15.11
N ILE A 225 -28.71 -1.22 -14.85
CA ILE A 225 -27.34 -0.80 -14.54
C ILE A 225 -26.86 -1.47 -13.25
N ASN A 226 -27.66 -1.44 -12.18
CA ASN A 226 -27.31 -2.06 -10.91
C ASN A 226 -27.14 -3.59 -11.03
N GLU A 227 -28.03 -4.28 -11.76
CA GLU A 227 -27.90 -5.72 -12.02
C GLU A 227 -26.58 -6.04 -12.75
N LYS A 228 -26.23 -5.23 -13.76
CA LYS A 228 -24.98 -5.38 -14.52
C LYS A 228 -23.74 -5.03 -13.70
N MET A 229 -23.82 -4.02 -12.84
CA MET A 229 -22.73 -3.67 -11.91
C MET A 229 -22.52 -4.76 -10.86
N GLN A 230 -23.59 -5.36 -10.33
CA GLN A 230 -23.49 -6.51 -9.41
C GLN A 230 -22.89 -7.73 -10.11
N GLU A 231 -23.31 -8.03 -11.35
CA GLU A 231 -22.71 -9.10 -12.16
C GLU A 231 -21.21 -8.85 -12.39
N GLN A 232 -20.82 -7.60 -12.68
CA GLN A 232 -19.42 -7.20 -12.83
C GLN A 232 -18.64 -7.42 -11.54
N GLN A 233 -19.14 -6.93 -10.40
CA GLN A 233 -18.49 -7.08 -9.09
C GLN A 233 -18.32 -8.55 -8.69
N HIS A 234 -19.32 -9.40 -8.95
CA HIS A 234 -19.22 -10.83 -8.69
C HIS A 234 -18.10 -11.48 -9.52
N LYS A 235 -18.01 -11.15 -10.82
CA LYS A 235 -16.93 -11.66 -11.70
C LYS A 235 -15.55 -11.15 -11.27
N GLU A 236 -15.45 -9.90 -10.82
CA GLU A 236 -14.22 -9.32 -10.27
C GLU A 236 -13.79 -10.05 -8.97
N SER A 237 -14.75 -10.37 -8.09
CA SER A 237 -14.49 -11.19 -6.90
C SER A 237 -14.03 -12.61 -7.25
N GLU A 238 -14.66 -13.25 -8.25
CA GLU A 238 -14.26 -14.59 -8.72
C GLU A 238 -12.81 -14.58 -9.25
N ILE A 239 -12.42 -13.53 -10.00
CA ILE A 239 -11.03 -13.36 -10.44
C ILE A 239 -10.08 -13.27 -9.24
N LYS A 240 -10.45 -12.51 -8.19
CA LYS A 240 -9.64 -12.37 -6.97
C LYS A 240 -9.47 -13.71 -6.26
N ASP A 241 -10.54 -14.48 -6.10
CA ASP A 241 -10.49 -15.81 -5.49
C ASP A 241 -9.65 -16.80 -6.32
N ASN A 242 -9.75 -16.72 -7.65
CA ASN A 242 -8.95 -17.54 -8.55
C ASN A 242 -7.45 -17.21 -8.44
N HIS A 243 -7.07 -15.94 -8.22
CA HIS A 243 -5.67 -15.58 -7.95
C HIS A 243 -5.16 -16.24 -6.67
N ASN A 244 -5.93 -16.20 -5.58
CA ASN A 244 -5.55 -16.86 -4.32
C ASN A 244 -5.35 -18.38 -4.52
N LYS A 245 -6.26 -19.03 -5.26
CA LYS A 245 -6.15 -20.46 -5.60
C LYS A 245 -4.94 -20.78 -6.47
N ILE A 246 -4.62 -19.91 -7.44
CA ILE A 246 -3.42 -20.03 -8.27
C ILE A 246 -2.16 -19.97 -7.39
N ASP A 247 -2.11 -19.06 -6.43
CA ASP A 247 -0.95 -18.90 -5.55
C ASP A 247 -0.73 -20.09 -4.62
N ILE A 248 -1.82 -20.67 -4.09
CA ILE A 248 -1.76 -21.93 -3.34
C ILE A 248 -1.23 -23.05 -4.24
N ALA A 249 -1.74 -23.17 -5.46
CA ALA A 249 -1.29 -24.19 -6.40
C ALA A 249 0.20 -24.03 -6.78
N ILE A 250 0.68 -22.79 -6.97
CA ILE A 250 2.10 -22.49 -7.22
C ILE A 250 2.96 -22.92 -6.03
N ARG A 251 2.52 -22.63 -4.80
CA ARG A 251 3.23 -23.07 -3.57
C ARG A 251 3.34 -24.59 -3.50
N ASN A 252 2.25 -25.29 -3.81
CA ASN A 252 2.25 -26.75 -3.83
C ASN A 252 3.21 -27.31 -4.88
N VAL A 253 3.23 -26.74 -6.09
CA VAL A 253 4.20 -27.13 -7.13
C VAL A 253 5.64 -26.94 -6.64
N ASN A 254 5.95 -25.79 -6.03
CA ASN A 254 7.31 -25.53 -5.52
C ASN A 254 7.70 -26.50 -4.40
N LYS A 255 6.78 -26.82 -3.48
CA LYS A 255 7.00 -27.84 -2.43
C LYS A 255 7.30 -29.21 -3.05
N CYS A 256 6.54 -29.63 -4.07
CA CYS A 256 6.80 -30.88 -4.79
C CYS A 256 8.18 -30.87 -5.47
N VAL A 257 8.55 -29.77 -6.14
CA VAL A 257 9.85 -29.64 -6.81
C VAL A 257 11.02 -29.69 -5.83
N GLU A 258 10.91 -29.05 -4.67
CA GLU A 258 11.93 -29.11 -3.61
C GLU A 258 12.11 -30.54 -3.10
N LYS A 259 11.03 -31.26 -2.83
CA LYS A 259 11.08 -32.65 -2.39
C LYS A 259 11.67 -33.58 -3.44
N LEU A 260 11.36 -33.37 -4.73
CA LEU A 260 11.95 -34.14 -5.83
C LEU A 260 13.47 -33.98 -5.93
N LYS A 261 14.04 -32.83 -5.54
CA LYS A 261 15.51 -32.63 -5.50
C LYS A 261 16.20 -33.40 -4.37
N GLN A 262 15.48 -33.76 -3.31
CA GLN A 262 16.03 -34.47 -2.16
C GLN A 262 16.10 -35.98 -2.37
N VAL A 263 15.53 -36.48 -3.48
CA VAL A 263 15.57 -37.90 -3.83
C VAL A 263 16.93 -38.25 -4.42
N ASP A 264 17.67 -39.15 -3.75
CA ASP A 264 19.03 -39.54 -4.10
C ASP A 264 19.05 -40.59 -5.24
N SER A 265 18.68 -40.16 -6.44
CA SER A 265 18.72 -40.98 -7.66
C SER A 265 19.33 -40.19 -8.81
N GLY A 266 20.46 -40.68 -9.36
CA GLY A 266 21.21 -40.01 -10.43
C GLY A 266 20.38 -39.75 -11.69
N TYR A 267 19.47 -40.64 -12.05
CA TYR A 267 18.58 -40.50 -13.21
C TYR A 267 17.46 -39.48 -12.97
N VAL A 268 16.88 -39.46 -11.76
CA VAL A 268 15.88 -38.46 -11.35
C VAL A 268 16.48 -37.06 -11.34
N ASN A 269 17.73 -36.93 -10.89
CA ASN A 269 18.48 -35.67 -10.93
C ASN A 269 18.73 -35.19 -12.37
N GLU A 270 19.05 -36.08 -13.31
CA GLU A 270 19.24 -35.74 -14.72
C GLU A 270 17.95 -35.22 -15.36
N LEU A 271 16.83 -35.93 -15.17
CA LEU A 271 15.51 -35.52 -15.67
C LEU A 271 15.04 -34.20 -15.05
N THR A 272 15.24 -34.04 -13.74
CA THR A 272 14.92 -32.79 -13.02
C THR A 272 15.73 -31.61 -13.56
N GLN A 273 17.01 -31.83 -13.89
CA GLN A 273 17.87 -30.79 -14.48
C GLN A 273 17.48 -30.47 -15.93
N LYS A 274 17.16 -31.48 -16.76
CA LYS A 274 16.62 -31.28 -18.11
C LYS A 274 15.32 -30.46 -18.08
N ARG A 275 14.40 -30.79 -17.17
CA ARG A 275 13.16 -30.04 -16.95
C ARG A 275 13.44 -28.59 -16.59
N LYS A 276 14.35 -28.34 -15.64
CA LYS A 276 14.73 -26.99 -15.22
C LYS A 276 15.29 -26.15 -16.37
N ASN A 277 16.11 -26.74 -17.24
CA ASN A 277 16.65 -26.04 -18.41
C ASN A 277 15.53 -25.65 -19.38
N LYS A 278 14.58 -26.55 -19.65
CA LYS A 278 13.41 -26.29 -20.51
C LYS A 278 12.50 -25.22 -19.91
N GLU A 279 12.20 -25.29 -18.61
CA GLU A 279 11.43 -24.25 -17.89
C GLU A 279 12.13 -22.88 -17.94
N SER A 280 13.47 -22.84 -17.86
CA SER A 280 14.23 -21.59 -18.03
C SER A 280 14.17 -21.05 -19.46
N MET A 281 14.17 -21.90 -20.48
CA MET A 281 14.00 -21.49 -21.87
C MET A 281 12.60 -20.94 -22.12
N GLU A 282 11.57 -21.62 -21.59
CA GLU A 282 10.18 -21.16 -21.66
C GLU A 282 10.03 -19.76 -21.06
N LYS A 283 10.66 -19.52 -19.90
CA LYS A 283 10.64 -18.21 -19.24
C LYS A 283 11.29 -17.11 -20.09
N LYS A 284 12.40 -17.39 -20.77
CA LYS A 284 13.07 -16.44 -21.68
C LYS A 284 12.17 -16.11 -22.88
N LEU A 285 11.56 -17.11 -23.51
CA LEU A 285 10.64 -16.90 -24.63
C LEU A 285 9.42 -16.06 -24.23
N LYS A 286 8.84 -16.33 -23.04
CA LYS A 286 7.74 -15.51 -22.49
C LYS A 286 8.15 -14.05 -22.28
N GLN A 287 9.40 -13.80 -21.86
CA GLN A 287 9.93 -12.44 -21.72
C GLN A 287 10.10 -11.75 -23.08
N ASN A 288 10.64 -12.45 -24.09
CA ASN A 288 10.77 -11.93 -25.45
C ASN A 288 9.42 -11.57 -26.05
N ILE A 289 8.39 -12.43 -25.90
CA ILE A 289 7.02 -12.11 -26.35
C ILE A 289 6.49 -10.84 -25.69
N LYS A 290 6.75 -10.65 -24.39
CA LYS A 290 6.31 -9.45 -23.66
C LYS A 290 6.98 -8.19 -24.21
N GLU A 291 8.26 -8.26 -24.52
CA GLU A 291 9.02 -7.14 -25.10
C GLU A 291 8.58 -6.83 -26.53
N ASP A 292 8.41 -7.85 -27.37
CA ASP A 292 7.91 -7.71 -28.73
C ASP A 292 6.49 -7.13 -28.78
N ARG A 293 5.60 -7.54 -27.87
CA ARG A 293 4.26 -6.95 -27.75
C ARG A 293 4.31 -5.48 -27.36
N LYS A 294 5.18 -5.10 -26.43
CA LYS A 294 5.37 -3.70 -26.04
C LYS A 294 5.88 -2.86 -27.22
N ASN A 295 6.84 -3.38 -27.98
CA ASN A 295 7.37 -2.72 -29.16
C ASN A 295 6.32 -2.62 -30.28
N TYR A 296 5.50 -3.66 -30.44
CA TYR A 296 4.36 -3.67 -31.37
C TYR A 296 3.34 -2.60 -31.01
N GLU A 297 2.91 -2.51 -29.76
CA GLU A 297 1.95 -1.50 -29.29
C GLU A 297 2.48 -0.08 -29.50
N LYS A 298 3.74 0.18 -29.12
CA LYS A 298 4.39 1.47 -29.34
C LYS A 298 4.39 1.86 -30.82
N LEU A 299 4.78 0.94 -31.68
CA LEU A 299 4.88 1.19 -33.12
C LEU A 299 3.50 1.42 -33.75
N ILE A 300 2.47 0.70 -33.31
CA ILE A 300 1.09 0.93 -33.74
C ILE A 300 0.61 2.31 -33.32
N LEU A 301 0.84 2.74 -32.08
CA LEU A 301 0.44 4.07 -31.60
C LEU A 301 1.13 5.20 -32.36
N GLU A 302 2.40 5.00 -32.75
CA GLU A 302 3.16 5.98 -33.54
C GLU A 302 2.71 6.03 -35.01
N LEU A 303 2.40 4.89 -35.64
CA LEU A 303 2.10 4.79 -37.07
C LEU A 303 0.62 4.92 -37.41
N PHE A 304 -0.29 4.54 -36.50
CA PHE A 304 -1.73 4.52 -36.77
C PHE A 304 -2.30 5.89 -37.16
N PRO A 305 -2.00 7.00 -36.46
CA PRO A 305 -2.48 8.33 -36.87
C PRO A 305 -1.98 8.72 -38.27
N ILE A 306 -0.73 8.38 -38.60
CA ILE A 306 -0.12 8.68 -39.89
C ILE A 306 -0.77 7.86 -41.02
N ALA A 307 -1.09 6.60 -40.74
CA ALA A 307 -1.75 5.71 -41.70
C ALA A 307 -3.20 6.12 -41.97
N VAL A 308 -3.93 6.57 -40.94
CA VAL A 308 -5.31 7.06 -41.07
C VAL A 308 -5.37 8.38 -41.85
N LEU A 309 -4.39 9.26 -41.65
CA LEU A 309 -4.31 10.57 -42.30
C LEU A 309 -3.41 10.56 -43.55
N PHE A 310 -3.15 9.38 -44.13
CA PHE A 310 -2.12 9.24 -45.17
C PHE A 310 -2.44 10.11 -46.39
N ASP A 311 -3.69 10.02 -46.88
CA ASP A 311 -4.13 10.74 -48.07
C ASP A 311 -4.08 12.26 -47.82
N GLU A 312 -4.55 12.74 -46.67
CA GLU A 312 -4.52 14.16 -46.31
C GLU A 312 -3.10 14.70 -46.15
N LEU A 313 -2.18 13.90 -45.60
CA LEU A 313 -0.76 14.27 -45.46
C LEU A 313 -0.07 14.36 -46.82
N VAL A 314 -0.34 13.40 -47.71
CA VAL A 314 0.18 13.41 -49.07
C VAL A 314 -0.37 14.59 -49.86
N ASP A 315 -1.67 14.86 -49.76
CA ASP A 315 -2.31 16.00 -50.41
C ASP A 315 -1.75 17.34 -49.90
N SER A 316 -1.54 17.47 -48.60
CA SER A 316 -0.92 18.66 -48.00
C SER A 316 0.48 18.92 -48.55
N ILE A 317 1.29 17.87 -48.72
CA ILE A 317 2.63 17.98 -49.32
C ILE A 317 2.55 18.33 -50.80
N ASN A 318 1.61 17.74 -51.54
CA ASN A 318 1.40 18.07 -52.96
C ASN A 318 1.01 19.54 -53.14
N ILE A 319 0.11 20.06 -52.30
CA ILE A 319 -0.26 21.48 -52.27
C ILE A 319 0.97 22.35 -52.00
N ALA A 320 1.80 21.99 -51.02
CA ALA A 320 3.01 22.73 -50.70
C ALA A 320 4.05 22.66 -51.83
N ASP A 321 4.24 21.50 -52.48
CA ASP A 321 5.14 21.32 -53.62
C ASP A 321 4.67 22.13 -54.83
N ASP A 322 3.35 22.19 -55.08
CA ASP A 322 2.78 23.03 -56.14
C ASP A 322 2.92 24.53 -55.84
N ALA A 323 2.73 24.94 -54.58
CA ALA A 323 2.94 26.33 -54.16
C ALA A 323 4.42 26.76 -54.34
N ARG A 324 5.36 25.85 -54.05
CA ARG A 324 6.79 26.04 -54.32
C ARG A 324 7.08 26.16 -55.81
N LYS A 325 6.56 25.24 -56.63
CA LYS A 325 6.75 25.26 -58.11
C LYS A 325 6.20 26.55 -58.72
N LYS A 326 5.03 26.99 -58.27
CA LYS A 326 4.38 28.23 -58.72
C LYS A 326 4.97 29.49 -58.10
N LYS A 327 5.93 29.35 -57.17
CA LYS A 327 6.54 30.45 -56.39
C LYS A 327 5.52 31.32 -55.65
N THR A 328 4.39 30.76 -55.26
CA THR A 328 3.35 31.44 -54.47
C THR A 328 3.60 31.32 -52.97
N ALA A 329 4.28 30.25 -52.54
CA ALA A 329 4.81 30.09 -51.20
C ALA A 329 6.11 29.24 -51.22
N PRO A 330 7.08 29.51 -50.34
CA PRO A 330 7.12 30.66 -49.44
C PRO A 330 7.34 31.96 -50.23
N PRO A 331 6.97 33.12 -49.65
CA PRO A 331 7.12 34.40 -50.32
C PRO A 331 8.60 34.70 -50.62
N GLN A 332 8.92 35.15 -51.84
CA GLN A 332 10.29 35.54 -52.20
C GLN A 332 10.70 36.91 -51.64
N ILE A 333 9.71 37.73 -51.28
CA ILE A 333 9.87 39.04 -50.65
C ILE A 333 8.94 39.03 -49.45
N GLU A 334 9.44 39.35 -48.26
CA GLU A 334 8.61 39.40 -47.06
C GLU A 334 7.53 40.48 -47.19
N ARG A 335 6.31 40.17 -46.72
CA ARG A 335 5.21 41.14 -46.73
C ARG A 335 5.57 42.38 -45.91
N ASP A 336 6.30 42.20 -44.81
CA ASP A 336 6.71 43.26 -43.91
C ASP A 336 7.60 44.26 -44.66
N LEU A 337 8.61 43.78 -45.39
CA LEU A 337 9.43 44.64 -46.26
C LEU A 337 8.63 45.42 -47.30
N LEU A 338 7.61 44.81 -47.91
CA LEU A 338 6.75 45.50 -48.88
C LEU A 338 5.83 46.54 -48.22
N ASN A 339 5.37 46.28 -47.00
CA ASN A 339 4.59 47.24 -46.22
C ASN A 339 5.47 48.42 -45.79
N ASP A 340 6.67 48.15 -45.27
CA ASP A 340 7.64 49.19 -44.85
C ASP A 340 7.95 50.13 -46.01
N ILE A 341 8.23 49.60 -47.21
CA ILE A 341 8.46 50.42 -48.41
C ILE A 341 7.24 51.29 -48.76
N LEU A 342 6.03 50.75 -48.62
CA LEU A 342 4.79 51.48 -48.93
C LEU A 342 4.44 52.53 -47.87
N GLU A 343 4.79 52.30 -46.60
CA GLU A 343 4.59 53.21 -45.48
C GLU A 343 5.63 54.32 -45.45
N ASP A 344 6.91 53.99 -45.64
CA ASP A 344 8.02 54.94 -45.66
C ASP A 344 7.97 55.87 -46.87
N GLY A 345 7.34 55.44 -47.97
CA GLY A 345 7.22 56.23 -49.19
C GLY A 345 8.52 56.31 -50.01
N PHE A 346 9.54 55.54 -49.65
CA PHE A 346 10.81 55.44 -50.36
C PHE A 346 11.12 53.98 -50.75
N CYS A 347 11.63 53.78 -51.96
CA CYS A 347 12.16 52.50 -52.41
C CYS A 347 13.51 52.21 -51.73
N ILE A 348 13.90 50.93 -51.64
CA ILE A 348 15.21 50.48 -51.09
C ILE A 348 16.40 51.18 -51.78
N CYS A 349 16.25 51.60 -53.04
CA CYS A 349 17.28 52.36 -53.78
C CYS A 349 17.31 53.87 -53.45
N GLY A 350 16.45 54.36 -52.55
CA GLY A 350 16.35 55.76 -52.14
C GLY A 350 15.41 56.63 -52.97
N VAL A 351 14.72 56.06 -53.96
CA VAL A 351 13.77 56.79 -54.83
C VAL A 351 12.44 57.04 -54.10
N LYS A 352 11.90 58.26 -54.19
CA LYS A 352 10.56 58.60 -53.68
C LYS A 352 9.47 57.93 -54.51
N LEU A 353 8.52 57.28 -53.83
CA LEU A 353 7.43 56.54 -54.48
C LEU A 353 6.30 57.46 -54.97
N GLU A 354 6.14 58.66 -54.40
CA GLU A 354 5.14 59.65 -54.86
C GLU A 354 5.35 60.05 -56.31
N ASP A 355 6.60 60.11 -56.76
CA ASP A 355 6.99 60.48 -58.12
C ASP A 355 6.76 59.33 -59.14
N HIS A 356 6.44 58.12 -58.66
CA HIS A 356 6.33 56.88 -59.46
C HIS A 356 5.11 56.03 -59.06
N PRO A 357 3.88 56.46 -59.39
CA PRO A 357 2.64 55.76 -59.03
C PRO A 357 2.51 54.35 -59.64
N GLU A 358 3.17 54.09 -60.77
CA GLU A 358 3.29 52.77 -61.38
C GLU A 358 4.02 51.77 -60.47
N CYS A 359 5.05 52.21 -59.76
CA CYS A 359 5.81 51.38 -58.82
C CYS A 359 4.95 51.01 -57.59
N VAL A 360 4.18 51.97 -57.07
CA VAL A 360 3.24 51.74 -55.96
C VAL A 360 2.18 50.71 -56.35
N THR A 361 1.67 50.78 -57.58
CA THR A 361 0.67 49.84 -58.10
C THR A 361 1.24 48.42 -58.21
N GLU A 362 2.46 48.29 -58.71
CA GLU A 362 3.15 46.99 -58.81
C GLU A 362 3.53 46.43 -57.43
N LEU A 363 3.98 47.27 -56.49
CA LEU A 363 4.26 46.87 -55.10
C LEU A 363 3.00 46.36 -54.40
N LYS A 364 1.85 47.04 -54.54
CA LYS A 364 0.56 46.57 -54.02
C LYS A 364 0.11 45.26 -54.66
N LYS A 365 0.33 45.09 -55.98
CA LYS A 365 0.04 43.84 -56.69
C LYS A 365 0.91 42.68 -56.16
N ARG A 366 2.20 42.93 -55.93
CA ARG A 366 3.12 41.96 -55.33
C ARG A 366 2.75 41.64 -53.89
N LEU A 367 2.42 42.65 -53.08
CA LEU A 367 1.95 42.47 -51.71
C LEU A 367 0.69 41.61 -51.66
N ASN A 368 -0.27 41.81 -52.56
CA ASN A 368 -1.48 40.98 -52.63
C ASN A 368 -1.21 39.53 -53.05
N ASN A 369 -0.18 39.30 -53.85
CA ASN A 369 0.22 37.97 -54.30
C ASN A 369 1.20 37.26 -53.34
N THR A 370 1.65 37.92 -52.28
CA THR A 370 2.61 37.40 -51.32
C THR A 370 1.89 36.75 -50.14
N SER A 371 2.21 35.48 -49.83
CA SER A 371 1.65 34.77 -48.67
C SER A 371 1.95 35.49 -47.34
N LYS A 372 1.05 35.37 -46.35
CA LYS A 372 1.26 35.86 -44.98
C LYS A 372 2.22 34.98 -44.16
N ILE A 373 2.58 33.82 -44.69
CA ILE A 373 3.43 32.85 -43.99
C ILE A 373 4.89 33.22 -44.21
N LYS A 374 5.67 33.31 -43.13
CA LYS A 374 7.12 33.54 -43.18
C LYS A 374 7.83 32.37 -43.86
N GLN A 375 8.93 32.66 -44.53
CA GLN A 375 9.69 31.66 -45.28
C GLN A 375 10.22 30.53 -44.38
N GLU A 376 10.69 30.87 -43.18
CA GLU A 376 11.18 29.93 -42.17
C GLU A 376 10.11 28.93 -41.74
N VAL A 377 8.93 29.45 -41.32
CA VAL A 377 7.78 28.66 -40.87
C VAL A 377 7.32 27.70 -41.97
N PHE A 378 7.25 28.17 -43.21
CA PHE A 378 6.85 27.31 -44.33
C PHE A 378 7.79 26.12 -44.53
N TYR A 379 9.11 26.35 -44.49
CA TYR A 379 10.07 25.26 -44.68
C TYR A 379 10.08 24.30 -43.50
N GLU A 380 9.96 24.81 -42.27
CA GLU A 380 9.83 24.00 -41.07
C GLU A 380 8.64 23.03 -41.20
N ASP A 381 7.43 23.55 -41.41
CA ASP A 381 6.21 22.75 -41.58
C ASP A 381 6.32 21.76 -42.74
N TYR A 382 6.88 22.21 -43.88
CA TYR A 382 7.05 21.39 -45.07
C TYR A 382 7.96 20.19 -44.84
N TYR A 383 9.11 20.42 -44.18
CA TYR A 383 10.05 19.34 -43.89
C TYR A 383 9.54 18.42 -42.78
N ASP A 384 8.82 18.97 -41.80
CA ASP A 384 8.18 18.18 -40.74
C ASP A 384 7.10 17.25 -41.28
N LEU A 385 6.23 17.74 -42.17
CA LEU A 385 5.25 16.91 -42.87
C LEU A 385 5.92 15.75 -43.63
N LYS A 386 6.98 16.05 -44.39
CA LYS A 386 7.75 15.01 -45.10
C LYS A 386 8.39 14.02 -44.13
N LYS A 387 8.95 14.50 -43.01
CA LYS A 387 9.57 13.67 -41.97
C LYS A 387 8.56 12.74 -41.31
N VAL A 388 7.34 13.20 -41.04
CA VAL A 388 6.25 12.36 -40.50
C VAL A 388 5.96 11.19 -41.44
N LEU A 389 5.83 11.42 -42.75
CA LEU A 389 5.62 10.34 -43.71
C LEU A 389 6.79 9.35 -43.79
N THR A 390 8.04 9.78 -43.55
CA THR A 390 9.18 8.84 -43.56
C THR A 390 9.09 7.77 -42.47
N LYS A 391 8.32 8.00 -41.39
CA LYS A 391 8.09 7.01 -40.34
C LYS A 391 7.34 5.77 -40.85
N LEU A 392 6.55 5.88 -41.91
CA LEU A 392 5.85 4.74 -42.51
C LEU A 392 6.79 3.68 -43.10
N LYS A 393 8.09 3.99 -43.27
CA LYS A 393 9.12 2.99 -43.62
C LYS A 393 9.26 1.89 -42.57
N ASP A 394 8.78 2.13 -41.36
CA ASP A 394 8.81 1.17 -40.26
C ASP A 394 7.62 0.19 -40.26
N LEU A 395 6.66 0.32 -41.17
CA LEU A 395 5.54 -0.63 -41.33
C LEU A 395 5.98 -2.10 -41.40
N PRO A 396 7.04 -2.49 -42.14
CA PRO A 396 7.50 -3.88 -42.18
C PRO A 396 7.96 -4.42 -40.81
N LYS A 397 8.37 -3.55 -39.87
CA LYS A 397 8.76 -3.96 -38.51
C LYS A 397 7.57 -4.50 -37.72
N ILE A 398 6.35 -4.04 -38.00
CA ILE A 398 5.12 -4.58 -37.40
C ILE A 398 4.99 -6.07 -37.76
N GLU A 399 5.21 -6.41 -39.04
CA GLU A 399 5.10 -7.78 -39.51
C GLU A 399 6.20 -8.66 -38.93
N SER A 400 7.44 -8.17 -38.83
CA SER A 400 8.53 -8.92 -38.18
C SER A 400 8.25 -9.19 -36.70
N LEU A 401 7.71 -8.22 -35.97
CA LEU A 401 7.31 -8.39 -34.57
C LEU A 401 6.19 -9.42 -34.43
N ARG A 402 5.18 -9.36 -35.31
CA ARG A 402 4.08 -10.34 -35.32
C ARG A 402 4.56 -11.75 -35.60
N ARG A 403 5.50 -11.92 -36.55
CA ARG A 403 6.13 -13.22 -36.84
C ARG A 403 6.97 -13.72 -35.67
N SER A 404 7.78 -12.85 -35.05
CA SER A 404 8.56 -13.18 -33.85
C SER A 404 7.67 -13.69 -32.72
N ILE A 405 6.59 -12.96 -32.41
CA ILE A 405 5.62 -13.34 -31.37
C ILE A 405 5.05 -14.73 -31.67
N LYS A 406 4.58 -14.96 -32.90
CA LYS A 406 4.02 -16.25 -33.30
C LYS A 406 5.03 -17.39 -33.18
N GLN A 407 6.26 -17.20 -33.66
CA GLN A 407 7.31 -18.22 -33.58
C GLN A 407 7.67 -18.54 -32.13
N ASN A 408 7.76 -17.52 -31.27
CA ASN A 408 8.03 -17.73 -29.85
C ASN A 408 6.87 -18.45 -29.14
N GLU A 409 5.62 -18.19 -29.54
CA GLU A 409 4.44 -18.92 -29.04
C GLU A 409 4.46 -20.40 -29.48
N GLU A 410 4.84 -20.70 -30.73
CA GLU A 410 5.02 -22.06 -31.24
C GLU A 410 6.15 -22.79 -30.48
N ASN A 411 7.31 -22.16 -30.30
CA ASN A 411 8.44 -22.72 -29.54
C ASN A 411 8.08 -23.02 -28.08
N ILE A 412 7.24 -22.19 -27.44
CA ILE A 412 6.75 -22.44 -26.08
C ILE A 412 5.89 -23.70 -26.05
N ASN A 413 5.03 -23.92 -27.05
CA ASN A 413 4.22 -25.14 -27.12
C ASN A 413 5.09 -26.39 -27.26
N GLU A 414 6.12 -26.35 -28.11
CA GLU A 414 7.08 -27.46 -28.25
C GLU A 414 7.84 -27.74 -26.95
N ILE A 415 8.30 -26.71 -26.26
CA ILE A 415 8.98 -26.86 -24.96
C ILE A 415 8.03 -27.46 -23.93
N ASN A 416 6.76 -27.05 -23.91
CA ASN A 416 5.77 -27.59 -22.98
C ASN A 416 5.46 -29.07 -23.25
N ILE A 417 5.42 -29.50 -24.52
CA ILE A 417 5.32 -30.92 -24.88
C ILE A 417 6.52 -31.70 -24.30
N GLN A 418 7.73 -31.18 -24.45
CA GLN A 418 8.94 -31.83 -23.92
C GLN A 418 8.98 -31.85 -22.39
N ILE A 419 8.49 -30.79 -21.72
CA ILE A 419 8.36 -30.76 -20.25
C ILE A 419 7.37 -31.84 -19.79
N ASN A 420 6.23 -31.99 -20.49
CA ASN A 420 5.25 -33.01 -20.17
C ASN A 420 5.82 -34.42 -20.36
N GLN A 421 6.56 -34.68 -21.43
CA GLN A 421 7.27 -35.95 -21.64
C GLN A 421 8.22 -36.27 -20.48
N ILE A 422 9.05 -35.31 -20.05
CA ILE A 422 9.95 -35.49 -18.91
C ILE A 422 9.16 -35.73 -17.61
N SER A 423 8.02 -35.06 -17.44
CA SER A 423 7.13 -35.26 -16.30
C SER A 423 6.48 -36.65 -16.30
N ASP A 424 6.09 -37.17 -17.46
CA ASP A 424 5.55 -38.53 -17.60
C ASP A 424 6.63 -39.58 -17.30
N GLU A 425 7.86 -39.38 -17.80
CA GLU A 425 9.02 -40.23 -17.46
C GLU A 425 9.33 -40.23 -15.95
N LEU A 426 9.18 -39.08 -15.28
CA LEU A 426 9.32 -38.98 -13.82
C LEU A 426 8.18 -39.70 -13.07
N ALA A 427 6.96 -39.68 -13.61
CA ALA A 427 5.80 -40.35 -13.02
C ALA A 427 5.84 -41.87 -13.18
N GLU A 428 6.59 -42.39 -14.16
CA GLU A 428 6.80 -43.84 -14.35
C GLU A 428 7.91 -44.41 -13.46
N PHE A 429 8.72 -43.56 -12.81
CA PHE A 429 9.85 -43.97 -11.97
C PHE A 429 9.41 -44.77 -10.73
N ASP A 430 10.12 -45.85 -10.36
CA ASP A 430 9.67 -46.85 -9.37
C ASP A 430 9.80 -46.43 -7.89
N ILE A 431 9.95 -45.13 -7.64
CA ILE A 431 10.00 -44.55 -6.30
C ILE A 431 8.63 -43.96 -5.99
N GLU A 432 7.90 -44.54 -5.02
CA GLU A 432 6.52 -44.16 -4.66
C GLU A 432 6.38 -42.66 -4.34
N ASP A 433 7.34 -42.10 -3.61
CA ASP A 433 7.40 -40.65 -3.31
C ASP A 433 7.56 -39.78 -4.56
N VAL A 434 8.37 -40.20 -5.54
CA VAL A 434 8.58 -39.44 -6.79
C VAL A 434 7.29 -39.40 -7.61
N ARG A 435 6.62 -40.54 -7.75
CA ARG A 435 5.34 -40.63 -8.47
C ARG A 435 4.28 -39.72 -7.85
N GLU A 436 4.15 -39.74 -6.53
CA GLU A 436 3.16 -38.94 -5.82
C GLU A 436 3.47 -37.44 -5.93
N TYR A 437 4.72 -37.01 -5.72
CA TYR A 437 5.09 -35.60 -5.86
C TYR A 437 4.93 -35.09 -7.29
N GLU A 438 5.23 -35.91 -8.30
CA GLU A 438 5.04 -35.51 -9.70
C GLU A 438 3.56 -35.43 -10.08
N ARG A 439 2.74 -36.40 -9.64
CA ARG A 439 1.29 -36.37 -9.86
C ARG A 439 0.63 -35.15 -9.20
N GLN A 440 1.06 -34.81 -7.97
CA GLN A 440 0.61 -33.60 -7.29
C GLN A 440 1.07 -32.34 -8.03
N SER A 441 2.31 -32.30 -8.51
CA SER A 441 2.85 -31.18 -9.30
C SER A 441 2.04 -30.96 -10.59
N GLN A 442 1.81 -32.02 -11.38
CA GLN A 442 1.00 -31.97 -12.60
C GLN A 442 -0.44 -31.50 -12.33
N LYS A 443 -1.08 -32.03 -11.28
CA LYS A 443 -2.44 -31.62 -10.87
C LYS A 443 -2.51 -30.13 -10.55
N ASN A 444 -1.56 -29.62 -9.77
CA ASN A 444 -1.51 -28.19 -9.42
C ASN A 444 -1.18 -27.32 -10.65
N LYS A 445 -0.28 -27.76 -11.55
CA LYS A 445 0.00 -27.06 -12.83
C LYS A 445 -1.26 -26.94 -13.70
N LYS A 446 -2.08 -28.01 -13.78
CA LYS A 446 -3.35 -27.99 -14.51
C LYS A 446 -4.37 -27.02 -13.89
N ILE A 447 -4.50 -27.03 -12.55
CA ILE A 447 -5.35 -26.06 -11.83
C ILE A 447 -4.93 -24.62 -12.16
N ILE A 448 -3.63 -24.32 -12.17
CA ILE A 448 -3.13 -22.99 -12.53
C ILE A 448 -3.54 -22.60 -13.95
N GLU A 449 -3.39 -23.51 -14.91
CA GLU A 449 -3.74 -23.24 -16.31
C GLU A 449 -5.25 -23.00 -16.49
N ASP A 450 -6.08 -23.84 -15.90
CA ASP A 450 -7.55 -23.75 -15.99
C ASP A 450 -8.06 -22.46 -15.35
N LEU A 451 -7.55 -22.10 -14.17
CA LEU A 451 -7.91 -20.84 -13.50
C LEU A 451 -7.43 -19.62 -14.29
N ARG A 452 -6.25 -19.65 -14.92
CA ARG A 452 -5.78 -18.56 -15.79
C ARG A 452 -6.65 -18.40 -17.03
N LYS A 453 -7.07 -19.50 -17.67
CA LYS A 453 -8.02 -19.47 -18.79
C LYS A 453 -9.36 -18.90 -18.35
N ARG A 454 -9.88 -19.33 -17.19
CA ARG A 454 -11.10 -18.80 -16.60
C ARG A 454 -11.00 -17.29 -16.33
N ASN A 455 -9.91 -16.82 -15.74
CA ASN A 455 -9.67 -15.39 -15.49
C ASN A 455 -9.63 -14.58 -16.79
N LYS A 456 -9.03 -15.11 -17.86
CA LYS A 456 -9.03 -14.46 -19.18
C LYS A 456 -10.45 -14.32 -19.75
N SER A 457 -11.27 -15.37 -19.63
CA SER A 457 -12.68 -15.33 -20.04
C SER A 457 -13.48 -14.32 -19.21
N LEU A 458 -13.35 -14.35 -17.89
CA LEU A 458 -14.02 -13.42 -16.98
C LEU A 458 -13.62 -11.96 -17.27
N SER A 459 -12.36 -11.72 -17.61
CA SER A 459 -11.89 -10.38 -17.99
C SER A 459 -12.54 -9.88 -19.28
N ALA A 460 -12.75 -10.75 -20.27
CA ALA A 460 -13.47 -10.41 -21.50
C ALA A 460 -14.95 -10.11 -21.23
N ASP A 461 -15.58 -10.90 -20.35
CA ASP A 461 -16.96 -10.67 -19.90
C ASP A 461 -17.10 -9.32 -19.18
N ILE A 462 -16.18 -9.00 -18.26
CA ILE A 462 -16.16 -7.72 -17.54
C ILE A 462 -16.07 -6.55 -18.53
N ASN A 463 -15.21 -6.65 -19.55
CA ASN A 463 -15.12 -5.62 -20.59
C ASN A 463 -16.42 -5.46 -21.39
N THR A 464 -17.14 -6.55 -21.61
CA THR A 464 -18.45 -6.53 -22.28
C THR A 464 -19.50 -5.88 -21.38
N LEU A 465 -19.54 -6.26 -20.10
CA LEU A 465 -20.42 -5.65 -19.09
C LEU A 465 -20.18 -4.15 -18.95
N LYS A 466 -18.92 -3.69 -18.93
CA LYS A 466 -18.57 -2.26 -18.92
C LYS A 466 -19.16 -1.52 -20.12
N LYS A 467 -19.05 -2.08 -21.33
CA LYS A 467 -19.65 -1.50 -22.54
C LYS A 467 -21.18 -1.45 -22.46
N ASP A 468 -21.81 -2.47 -21.91
CA ASP A 468 -23.27 -2.51 -21.74
C ASP A 468 -23.76 -1.53 -20.68
N ILE A 469 -23.04 -1.39 -19.57
CA ILE A 469 -23.31 -0.39 -18.53
C ILE A 469 -23.23 1.02 -19.13
N GLU A 470 -22.19 1.32 -19.91
CA GLU A 470 -22.05 2.63 -20.56
C GLU A 470 -23.17 2.90 -21.57
N LYS A 471 -23.57 1.90 -22.38
CA LYS A 471 -24.75 2.02 -23.25
C LYS A 471 -26.03 2.30 -22.46
N LEU A 472 -26.23 1.62 -21.33
CA LEU A 472 -27.40 1.81 -20.47
C LEU A 472 -27.38 3.19 -19.79
N LYS A 473 -26.22 3.67 -19.33
CA LYS A 473 -26.05 5.03 -18.80
C LYS A 473 -26.38 6.09 -19.85
N ARG A 474 -25.96 5.89 -21.11
CA ARG A 474 -26.29 6.79 -22.21
C ARG A 474 -27.80 6.84 -22.46
N LYS A 475 -28.45 5.67 -22.57
CA LYS A 475 -29.91 5.57 -22.70
C LYS A 475 -30.66 6.19 -21.51
N ARG A 476 -30.12 6.06 -20.30
CA ARG A 476 -30.64 6.73 -19.10
C ARG A 476 -30.55 8.25 -19.20
N SER A 477 -29.42 8.76 -19.67
CA SER A 477 -29.22 10.20 -19.86
C SER A 477 -30.20 10.76 -20.89
N GLU A 478 -30.36 10.09 -22.03
CA GLU A 478 -31.34 10.42 -23.08
C GLU A 478 -32.78 10.39 -22.52
N ALA A 479 -33.12 9.41 -21.67
CA ALA A 479 -34.43 9.32 -21.03
C ALA A 479 -34.63 10.30 -19.85
N GLY A 480 -33.54 10.82 -19.27
CA GLY A 480 -33.51 11.74 -18.13
C GLY A 480 -33.67 13.22 -18.50
N GLU A 481 -33.78 13.54 -19.78
CA GLU A 481 -34.10 14.89 -20.29
C GLU A 481 -35.56 15.31 -20.05
N LEU A 482 -36.39 14.44 -19.45
CA LEU A 482 -37.72 14.80 -18.96
C LEU A 482 -37.62 15.81 -17.80
N GLU A 483 -38.15 17.03 -18.01
CA GLU A 483 -38.02 18.19 -17.10
C GLU A 483 -38.49 17.93 -15.64
N GLY A 484 -37.86 18.64 -14.69
CA GLY A 484 -38.28 18.68 -13.27
C GLY A 484 -37.41 17.88 -12.30
N GLU A 485 -38.03 17.32 -11.26
CA GLU A 485 -37.34 16.67 -10.11
C GLU A 485 -36.55 15.41 -10.49
N LEU A 486 -36.91 14.72 -11.58
CA LEU A 486 -36.18 13.55 -12.08
C LEU A 486 -34.79 13.91 -12.60
N LYS A 487 -34.63 15.08 -13.23
CA LYS A 487 -33.32 15.59 -13.68
C LYS A 487 -32.38 15.83 -12.49
N ILE A 488 -32.90 16.39 -11.40
CA ILE A 488 -32.12 16.62 -10.16
C ILE A 488 -31.67 15.29 -9.55
N LEU A 489 -32.57 14.31 -9.45
CA LEU A 489 -32.23 12.99 -8.94
C LEU A 489 -31.20 12.27 -9.83
N ASN A 490 -31.32 12.38 -11.14
CA ASN A 490 -30.36 11.81 -12.09
C ASN A 490 -28.97 12.46 -11.96
N ASN A 491 -28.90 13.78 -11.80
CA ASN A 491 -27.63 14.49 -11.56
C ASN A 491 -26.98 14.05 -10.25
N LYS A 492 -27.76 13.84 -9.18
CA LYS A 492 -27.23 13.32 -7.91
C LYS A 492 -26.71 11.89 -8.03
N ILE A 493 -27.40 11.03 -8.79
CA ILE A 493 -26.93 9.67 -9.09
C ILE A 493 -25.61 9.72 -9.87
N LYS A 494 -25.53 10.56 -10.91
CA LYS A 494 -24.31 10.75 -11.71
C LYS A 494 -23.14 11.23 -10.85
N PHE A 495 -23.36 12.22 -9.98
CA PHE A 495 -22.36 12.67 -9.02
C PHE A 495 -21.87 11.54 -8.11
N CYS A 496 -22.79 10.73 -7.56
CA CYS A 496 -22.40 9.59 -6.73
C CYS A 496 -21.59 8.55 -7.52
N GLU A 497 -22.01 8.19 -8.74
CA GLU A 497 -21.30 7.25 -9.60
C GLU A 497 -19.88 7.74 -9.96
N GLU A 498 -19.73 9.02 -10.28
CA GLU A 498 -18.43 9.65 -10.57
C GLU A 498 -17.54 9.66 -9.33
N ALA A 499 -18.09 10.07 -8.18
CA ALA A 499 -17.37 10.09 -6.92
C ALA A 499 -16.92 8.68 -6.48
N ILE A 500 -17.79 7.67 -6.62
CA ILE A 500 -17.47 6.25 -6.36
C ILE A 500 -16.31 5.78 -7.25
N THR A 501 -16.34 6.12 -8.54
CA THR A 501 -15.26 5.78 -9.48
C THR A 501 -13.94 6.42 -9.08
N ILE A 502 -13.95 7.73 -8.81
CA ILE A 502 -12.76 8.48 -8.38
C ILE A 502 -12.21 7.92 -7.07
N LEU A 503 -13.07 7.62 -6.08
CA LEU A 503 -12.62 7.07 -4.80
C LEU A 503 -12.02 5.67 -4.96
N SER A 504 -12.59 4.82 -5.81
CA SER A 504 -12.02 3.50 -6.12
C SER A 504 -10.62 3.63 -6.71
N ASP A 505 -10.43 4.54 -7.67
CA ASP A 505 -9.12 4.79 -8.28
C ASP A 505 -8.13 5.40 -7.28
N LEU A 506 -8.58 6.37 -6.48
CA LEU A 506 -7.81 6.96 -5.40
C LEU A 506 -7.34 5.88 -4.42
N ASN A 507 -8.24 4.97 -4.02
CA ASN A 507 -7.96 3.87 -3.10
C ASN A 507 -6.79 3.03 -3.59
N ASN A 508 -6.87 2.57 -4.85
CA ASN A 508 -5.85 1.75 -5.47
C ASN A 508 -4.51 2.50 -5.58
N ASN A 509 -4.55 3.78 -5.95
CA ASN A 509 -3.35 4.61 -6.09
C ASN A 509 -2.67 4.88 -4.74
N VAL A 510 -3.44 5.20 -3.70
CA VAL A 510 -2.92 5.42 -2.34
C VAL A 510 -2.32 4.13 -1.79
N GLN A 511 -3.01 2.99 -1.93
CA GLN A 511 -2.46 1.69 -1.51
C GLN A 511 -1.13 1.38 -2.20
N LYS A 512 -1.06 1.57 -3.52
CA LYS A 512 0.15 1.36 -4.31
C LYS A 512 1.29 2.27 -3.83
N HIS A 513 1.02 3.55 -3.69
CA HIS A 513 2.01 4.56 -3.28
C HIS A 513 2.57 4.27 -1.89
N ILE A 514 1.71 3.91 -0.94
CA ILE A 514 2.13 3.60 0.42
C ILE A 514 2.95 2.33 0.45
N ARG A 515 2.54 1.27 -0.27
CA ARG A 515 3.33 0.05 -0.40
C ARG A 515 4.72 0.32 -0.99
N GLU A 516 4.81 1.15 -2.02
CA GLU A 516 6.10 1.55 -2.63
C GLU A 516 6.98 2.30 -1.63
N LYS A 517 6.42 3.25 -0.87
CA LYS A 517 7.16 3.95 0.19
C LYS A 517 7.61 3.04 1.32
N VAL A 518 6.73 2.14 1.79
CA VAL A 518 7.06 1.17 2.85
C VAL A 518 8.17 0.25 2.36
N ASN A 519 8.09 -0.22 1.11
CA ASN A 519 9.14 -1.00 0.48
C ASN A 519 10.48 -0.26 0.49
N ASP A 520 10.51 0.99 0.03
CA ASP A 520 11.74 1.76 -0.07
C ASP A 520 12.38 2.02 1.30
N LYS A 521 11.58 2.37 2.32
CA LYS A 521 12.08 2.55 3.69
C LYS A 521 12.56 1.24 4.30
N THR A 522 11.78 0.16 4.18
CA THR A 522 12.15 -1.18 4.68
C THR A 522 13.44 -1.64 4.03
N ARG A 523 13.56 -1.47 2.71
CA ARG A 523 14.76 -1.79 1.94
C ARG A 523 15.97 -1.04 2.47
N LYS A 524 15.89 0.29 2.57
CA LYS A 524 17.00 1.12 3.08
C LYS A 524 17.46 0.66 4.45
N GLN A 525 16.54 0.55 5.41
CA GLN A 525 16.82 0.14 6.79
C GLN A 525 17.42 -1.26 6.88
N PHE A 526 16.86 -2.23 6.14
CA PHE A 526 17.36 -3.60 6.18
C PHE A 526 18.72 -3.73 5.49
N THR A 527 18.96 -3.00 4.39
CA THR A 527 20.25 -3.05 3.68
C THR A 527 21.36 -2.21 4.33
N SER A 528 21.01 -1.24 5.21
CA SER A 528 22.00 -0.48 5.98
C SER A 528 22.55 -1.26 7.16
N ILE A 529 21.88 -2.34 7.60
CA ILE A 529 22.43 -3.25 8.59
C ILE A 529 23.66 -3.94 7.99
N ASN A 530 24.76 -3.93 8.73
CA ASN A 530 26.03 -4.51 8.29
C ASN A 530 26.00 -6.04 8.38
N TRP A 531 25.36 -6.67 7.40
CA TRP A 531 25.35 -8.12 7.30
C TRP A 531 26.76 -8.63 7.06
N ALA A 532 27.23 -9.56 7.91
CA ALA A 532 28.49 -10.25 7.66
C ALA A 532 28.57 -10.74 6.19
N TYR A 533 29.63 -10.33 5.49
CA TYR A 533 29.90 -10.66 4.08
C TYR A 533 28.91 -10.08 3.06
N ASP A 534 28.32 -8.90 3.32
CA ASP A 534 27.36 -8.23 2.43
C ASP A 534 26.26 -9.19 1.98
N LYS A 535 25.69 -9.98 2.89
CA LYS A 535 24.85 -11.15 2.55
C LYS A 535 23.61 -10.80 1.70
N TYR A 536 23.01 -9.62 1.91
CA TYR A 536 21.76 -9.20 1.28
C TYR A 536 21.93 -7.91 0.49
N ARG A 537 21.40 -7.90 -0.74
CA ARG A 537 21.48 -6.77 -1.68
C ARG A 537 20.18 -5.99 -1.77
N ASP A 538 19.05 -6.66 -1.60
CA ASP A 538 17.74 -6.05 -1.86
C ASP A 538 16.61 -6.70 -1.07
N VAL A 539 15.59 -5.91 -0.76
CA VAL A 539 14.30 -6.36 -0.20
C VAL A 539 13.21 -5.74 -1.04
N THR A 540 12.27 -6.56 -1.50
CA THR A 540 11.16 -6.12 -2.34
C THR A 540 9.83 -6.63 -1.81
N ILE A 541 8.89 -5.73 -1.56
CA ILE A 541 7.47 -6.00 -1.33
C ILE A 541 6.77 -5.97 -2.68
N LYS A 542 6.24 -7.11 -3.12
CA LYS A 542 5.54 -7.25 -4.40
C LYS A 542 4.11 -6.70 -4.37
N ASP A 543 3.47 -6.67 -5.54
CA ASP A 543 2.07 -6.24 -5.68
C ASP A 543 1.07 -7.06 -4.85
N ASP A 544 1.38 -8.36 -4.65
CA ASP A 544 0.66 -9.29 -3.79
C ASP A 544 1.09 -9.22 -2.32
N TYR A 545 1.79 -8.15 -1.93
CA TYR A 545 2.32 -7.90 -0.57
C TYR A 545 3.32 -8.96 -0.07
N LYS A 546 3.82 -9.85 -0.95
CA LYS A 546 4.87 -10.82 -0.58
C LYS A 546 6.25 -10.16 -0.55
N ILE A 547 7.01 -10.43 0.50
CA ILE A 547 8.41 -9.98 0.63
C ILE A 547 9.34 -10.98 -0.05
N VAL A 548 10.27 -10.45 -0.84
CA VAL A 548 11.37 -11.20 -1.45
C VAL A 548 12.68 -10.52 -1.08
N ILE A 549 13.60 -11.29 -0.50
CA ILE A 549 14.96 -10.83 -0.22
C ILE A 549 15.89 -11.37 -1.33
N THR A 550 16.73 -10.49 -1.87
CA THR A 550 17.77 -10.86 -2.85
C THR A 550 19.12 -10.86 -2.15
N LYS A 551 19.78 -12.02 -2.11
CA LYS A 551 21.16 -12.16 -1.62
C LYS A 551 22.15 -11.51 -2.58
N SER A 552 23.36 -11.21 -2.11
CA SER A 552 24.42 -10.66 -2.98
C SER A 552 24.90 -11.62 -4.06
N THR A 553 24.67 -12.92 -3.88
CA THR A 553 24.85 -13.94 -4.92
C THR A 553 23.79 -13.88 -6.04
N GLY A 554 22.76 -13.04 -5.90
CA GLY A 554 21.62 -12.95 -6.80
C GLY A 554 20.49 -13.96 -6.51
N GLN A 555 20.67 -14.85 -5.54
CA GLN A 555 19.64 -15.79 -5.10
C GLN A 555 18.48 -15.03 -4.44
N LYS A 556 17.23 -15.38 -4.79
CA LYS A 556 16.03 -14.86 -4.15
C LYS A 556 15.50 -15.83 -3.11
N ILE A 557 15.20 -15.33 -1.93
CA ILE A 557 14.67 -16.07 -0.78
C ILE A 557 13.46 -15.35 -0.18
N THR A 558 12.75 -16.03 0.70
CA THR A 558 11.62 -15.52 1.48
C THR A 558 12.04 -15.24 2.93
N PRO A 559 11.24 -14.48 3.71
CA PRO A 559 11.55 -14.23 5.12
C PRO A 559 11.79 -15.50 5.95
N GLY A 560 11.07 -16.59 5.66
CA GLY A 560 11.23 -17.86 6.38
C GLY A 560 12.55 -18.60 6.10
N ASP A 561 13.32 -18.16 5.10
CA ASP A 561 14.67 -18.70 4.82
C ASP A 561 15.78 -17.95 5.59
N LEU A 562 15.41 -16.89 6.34
CA LEU A 562 16.32 -16.13 7.21
C LEU A 562 16.50 -16.87 8.55
N SER A 563 17.62 -16.62 9.23
CA SER A 563 17.72 -17.02 10.65
C SER A 563 16.73 -16.21 11.51
N ASP A 564 16.32 -16.75 12.66
CA ASP A 564 15.34 -16.09 13.53
C ASP A 564 15.70 -14.63 13.87
N GLY A 565 16.98 -14.33 14.09
CA GLY A 565 17.45 -12.97 14.35
C GLY A 565 17.40 -12.06 13.11
N GLU A 566 17.73 -12.58 11.92
CA GLU A 566 17.64 -11.82 10.66
C GLU A 566 16.18 -11.54 10.28
N GLU A 567 15.29 -12.51 10.52
CA GLU A 567 13.86 -12.35 10.32
C GLU A 567 13.26 -11.29 11.26
N ASN A 568 13.67 -11.29 12.54
CA ASN A 568 13.27 -10.27 13.50
C ASN A 568 13.73 -8.87 13.08
N LEU A 569 14.96 -8.72 12.60
CA LEU A 569 15.46 -7.44 12.09
C LEU A 569 14.69 -6.95 10.85
N LEU A 570 14.30 -7.86 9.96
CA LEU A 570 13.44 -7.54 8.82
C LEU A 570 12.07 -7.06 9.29
N ALA A 571 11.47 -7.75 10.27
CA ALA A 571 10.16 -7.40 10.81
C ALA A 571 10.19 -6.03 11.47
N LEU A 572 11.24 -5.75 12.23
CA LEU A 572 11.43 -4.48 12.90
C LEU A 572 11.65 -3.34 11.90
N SER A 573 12.47 -3.54 10.88
CA SER A 573 12.65 -2.58 9.78
C SER A 573 11.32 -2.28 9.07
N PHE A 574 10.54 -3.32 8.77
CA PHE A 574 9.23 -3.15 8.15
C PHE A 574 8.26 -2.36 9.04
N MET A 575 8.21 -2.66 10.35
CA MET A 575 7.36 -1.95 11.31
C MET A 575 7.76 -0.48 11.44
N MET A 576 9.06 -0.17 11.52
CA MET A 576 9.55 1.21 11.57
C MET A 576 9.24 1.97 10.28
N ALA A 577 9.46 1.35 9.12
CA ALA A 577 9.09 1.90 7.83
C ALA A 577 7.59 2.22 7.76
N LEU A 578 6.75 1.32 8.24
CA LEU A 578 5.31 1.48 8.25
C LEU A 578 4.85 2.58 9.22
N HIS A 579 5.42 2.63 10.44
CA HIS A 579 5.11 3.66 11.43
C HIS A 579 5.53 5.06 10.99
N SER A 580 6.70 5.18 10.35
CA SER A 580 7.21 6.45 9.79
C SER A 580 6.44 6.92 8.55
N LEU A 581 5.52 6.12 8.04
CA LEU A 581 4.58 6.48 6.97
C LEU A 581 3.15 6.57 7.48
N SER A 582 2.91 6.16 8.72
CA SER A 582 1.65 6.38 9.39
C SER A 582 1.47 7.87 9.62
N GLY A 583 0.29 8.41 9.29
CA GLY A 583 -0.09 9.77 9.67
C GLY A 583 -0.33 9.90 11.18
N PHE A 584 -0.03 8.86 11.96
CA PHE A 584 -0.15 8.83 13.40
C PHE A 584 1.19 9.19 14.03
N GLU A 585 1.18 10.26 14.81
CA GLU A 585 2.25 10.56 15.76
C GLU A 585 1.85 9.94 17.09
N ILE A 586 2.17 8.67 17.32
CA ILE A 586 1.87 7.97 18.58
C ILE A 586 3.16 7.30 19.05
N PRO A 587 3.40 7.18 20.37
CA PRO A 587 4.56 6.49 20.91
C PRO A 587 4.61 5.00 20.56
N LEU A 588 5.83 4.49 20.44
CA LEU A 588 6.13 3.10 20.14
C LEU A 588 6.61 2.38 21.40
N ILE A 589 5.91 1.33 21.80
CA ILE A 589 6.30 0.47 22.92
C ILE A 589 6.81 -0.85 22.34
N ILE A 590 8.08 -1.16 22.55
CA ILE A 590 8.70 -2.36 21.99
C ILE A 590 9.19 -3.25 23.12
N ASP A 591 8.57 -4.43 23.20
CA ASP A 591 8.82 -5.46 24.17
C ASP A 591 9.93 -6.40 23.68
N ALA A 592 10.99 -6.55 24.46
CA ALA A 592 12.10 -7.45 24.16
C ALA A 592 12.66 -7.26 22.72
N PRO A 593 12.97 -6.01 22.31
CA PRO A 593 13.33 -5.67 20.92
C PRO A 593 14.55 -6.43 20.38
N LEU A 594 15.43 -6.88 21.28
CA LEU A 594 16.70 -7.53 20.97
C LEU A 594 16.69 -9.05 21.18
N GLU A 595 15.51 -9.62 21.42
CA GLU A 595 15.36 -11.06 21.59
C GLU A 595 15.76 -11.81 20.31
N LYS A 596 16.47 -12.94 20.47
CA LYS A 596 16.99 -13.76 19.36
C LYS A 596 18.09 -13.10 18.51
N LEU A 597 18.60 -11.93 18.92
CA LEU A 597 19.78 -11.29 18.30
C LEU A 597 21.07 -11.63 19.06
N ASP A 598 22.13 -11.88 18.29
CA ASP A 598 23.50 -11.97 18.79
C ASP A 598 24.05 -10.58 19.16
N LYS A 599 25.13 -10.55 19.95
CA LYS A 599 25.69 -9.31 20.52
C LYS A 599 26.06 -8.28 19.44
N SER A 600 26.70 -8.70 18.35
CA SER A 600 27.06 -7.82 17.24
C SER A 600 25.85 -7.16 16.61
N LYS A 601 24.82 -7.94 16.28
CA LYS A 601 23.59 -7.44 15.63
C LYS A 601 22.77 -6.53 16.54
N ARG A 602 22.83 -6.72 17.87
CA ARG A 602 22.19 -5.82 18.83
C ARG A 602 22.76 -4.40 18.71
N ILE A 603 24.09 -4.26 18.72
CA ILE A 603 24.76 -2.96 18.64
C ILE A 603 24.47 -2.28 17.29
N GLU A 604 24.57 -3.02 16.19
CA GLU A 604 24.30 -2.47 14.86
C GLU A 604 22.85 -1.99 14.71
N PHE A 605 21.89 -2.78 15.23
CA PHE A 605 20.49 -2.39 15.23
C PHE A 605 20.25 -1.10 16.01
N ILE A 606 20.78 -1.03 17.23
CA ILE A 606 20.66 0.16 18.09
C ILE A 606 21.29 1.39 17.44
N SER A 607 22.47 1.25 16.82
CA SER A 607 23.17 2.34 16.15
C SER A 607 22.38 2.89 14.97
N GLY A 608 21.71 2.00 14.21
CA GLY A 608 20.85 2.39 13.10
C GLY A 608 19.50 2.95 13.55
N LEU A 609 18.97 2.52 14.70
CA LEU A 609 17.64 2.91 15.20
C LEU A 609 17.47 4.44 15.20
N HIS A 610 18.45 5.17 15.73
CA HIS A 610 18.39 6.62 15.88
C HIS A 610 18.17 7.37 14.55
N GLU A 611 18.81 6.94 13.46
CA GLU A 611 18.66 7.56 12.14
C GLU A 611 17.21 7.52 11.63
N TYR A 612 16.44 6.53 12.08
CA TYR A 612 15.11 6.24 11.56
C TYR A 612 13.96 6.53 12.53
N THR A 613 14.28 6.91 13.77
CA THR A 613 13.27 7.06 14.82
C THR A 613 13.38 8.37 15.60
N SER A 614 14.27 9.28 15.23
CA SER A 614 14.49 10.56 15.92
C SER A 614 13.22 11.42 16.10
N ASP A 615 12.22 11.27 15.22
CA ASP A 615 10.94 11.98 15.28
C ASP A 615 9.86 11.26 16.13
N LYS A 616 10.18 10.10 16.72
CA LYS A 616 9.23 9.24 17.43
C LYS A 616 9.68 8.98 18.86
N GLN A 617 8.74 9.04 19.80
CA GLN A 617 8.96 8.57 21.17
C GLN A 617 8.91 7.05 21.20
N ILE A 618 9.96 6.42 21.74
CA ILE A 618 10.08 4.97 21.85
C ILE A 618 10.26 4.57 23.31
N ILE A 619 9.55 3.53 23.72
CA ILE A 619 9.60 2.95 25.06
C ILE A 619 10.05 1.50 24.89
N PHE A 620 11.27 1.18 25.33
CA PHE A 620 11.80 -0.18 25.28
C PHE A 620 11.59 -0.89 26.60
N LEU A 621 11.00 -2.09 26.54
CA LEU A 621 10.84 -2.97 27.70
C LEU A 621 11.90 -4.08 27.62
N PHE A 622 12.99 -3.91 28.37
CA PHE A 622 14.18 -4.75 28.28
C PHE A 622 14.29 -5.84 29.36
N THR A 623 14.81 -6.98 28.89
CA THR A 623 15.62 -7.96 29.61
C THR A 623 16.85 -7.41 30.35
N ASP A 624 17.18 -7.83 31.57
CA ASP A 624 18.57 -7.69 32.08
C ASP A 624 19.58 -8.33 31.11
N SER A 625 19.19 -9.46 30.50
CA SER A 625 19.99 -10.16 29.49
C SER A 625 20.12 -9.42 28.14
N GLN A 626 19.30 -8.39 27.92
CA GLN A 626 19.22 -7.63 26.68
C GLN A 626 19.82 -6.23 26.82
N TYR A 627 19.70 -5.61 28.00
CA TYR A 627 20.22 -4.29 28.32
C TYR A 627 21.61 -4.36 28.93
N THR A 628 22.56 -4.91 28.18
CA THR A 628 23.96 -5.00 28.60
C THR A 628 24.66 -3.65 28.52
N ASP A 629 25.79 -3.49 29.22
CA ASP A 629 26.55 -2.22 29.27
C ASP A 629 26.89 -1.65 27.88
N ASP A 630 27.19 -2.51 26.91
CA ASP A 630 27.46 -2.14 25.53
C ASP A 630 26.20 -1.64 24.80
N VAL A 631 25.03 -2.22 25.07
CA VAL A 631 23.76 -1.74 24.50
C VAL A 631 23.42 -0.37 25.10
N ARG A 632 23.51 -0.23 26.43
CA ARG A 632 23.28 1.04 27.14
C ARG A 632 24.22 2.14 26.65
N ALA A 633 25.50 1.85 26.50
CA ALA A 633 26.49 2.83 26.05
C ALA A 633 26.18 3.40 24.65
N ASN A 634 25.61 2.58 23.74
CA ASN A 634 25.23 3.03 22.39
C ASN A 634 23.89 3.78 22.35
N MET A 635 23.07 3.71 23.41
CA MET A 635 21.77 4.40 23.50
C MET A 635 21.82 5.66 24.37
N LEU A 636 22.87 5.83 25.17
CA LEU A 636 22.93 6.79 26.27
C LEU A 636 22.55 8.23 25.87
N GLN A 637 22.94 8.67 24.67
CA GLN A 637 22.65 10.03 24.20
C GLN A 637 21.19 10.26 23.84
N ASN A 638 20.40 9.20 23.70
CA ASN A 638 19.01 9.24 23.26
C ASN A 638 18.02 8.86 24.35
N ILE A 639 18.52 8.44 25.51
CA ILE A 639 17.68 8.02 26.62
C ILE A 639 17.21 9.26 27.38
N ALA A 640 15.89 9.48 27.37
CA ALA A 640 15.22 10.50 28.15
C ALA A 640 15.02 10.04 29.61
N ASP A 641 14.63 8.79 29.81
CA ASP A 641 14.38 8.24 31.14
C ASP A 641 14.69 6.73 31.21
N GLU A 642 15.18 6.27 32.37
CA GLU A 642 15.37 4.85 32.69
C GLU A 642 14.54 4.46 33.91
N TYR A 643 13.85 3.33 33.86
CA TYR A 643 13.05 2.76 34.93
C TYR A 643 13.32 1.26 35.09
N GLU A 644 12.99 0.71 36.25
CA GLU A 644 13.06 -0.72 36.55
C GLU A 644 11.80 -1.16 37.29
N LEU A 645 11.22 -2.29 36.85
CA LEU A 645 10.09 -2.95 37.49
C LEU A 645 10.61 -4.00 38.48
N LYS A 646 10.61 -3.68 39.78
CA LYS A 646 11.10 -4.58 40.83
C LYS A 646 9.97 -5.39 41.45
N PRO A 647 9.97 -6.73 41.29
CA PRO A 647 9.03 -7.59 42.02
C PRO A 647 9.45 -7.69 43.49
N TYR A 648 8.52 -7.42 44.41
CA TYR A 648 8.72 -7.53 45.86
C TYR A 648 7.45 -8.06 46.52
N GLU A 649 7.47 -9.19 47.23
CA GLU A 649 6.37 -9.70 48.08
C GLU A 649 4.92 -9.45 47.54
N ASN A 650 4.60 -10.00 46.36
CA ASN A 650 3.30 -9.87 45.68
C ASN A 650 2.94 -8.45 45.20
N LYS A 651 3.91 -7.55 45.08
CA LYS A 651 3.78 -6.26 44.38
C LYS A 651 4.91 -6.05 43.37
N THR A 652 4.67 -5.17 42.41
CA THR A 652 5.69 -4.58 41.54
C THR A 652 5.86 -3.12 41.92
N GLU A 653 7.09 -2.68 42.20
CA GLU A 653 7.45 -1.29 42.38
C GLU A 653 8.15 -0.75 41.13
N ILE A 654 7.82 0.48 40.74
CA ILE A 654 8.46 1.19 39.64
C ILE A 654 9.56 2.09 40.22
N VAL A 655 10.80 1.80 39.86
CA VAL A 655 11.98 2.56 40.34
C VAL A 655 12.57 3.34 39.17
N LYS A 656 12.73 4.65 39.30
CA LYS A 656 13.42 5.49 38.32
C LYS A 656 14.93 5.42 38.55
N HIS A 657 15.69 5.17 37.50
CA HIS A 657 17.15 5.29 37.48
C HIS A 657 17.54 6.70 37.01
N GLY A 658 18.56 7.26 37.65
CA GLY A 658 19.01 8.64 37.44
C GLY A 658 20.28 8.71 36.62
#